data_AF-A0A933D1J2-F1
#
_entry.id   AF-A0A933D1J2-F1
#
_cell.length_a   1.000
_cell.length_b   1.000
_cell.length_c   1.000
_cell.angle_alpha   90.00
_cell.angle_beta   90.00
_cell.angle_gamma   90.00
#
_symmetry.space_group_name_H-M   'P 1'
#
loop_
_entity.id
_entity.type
_entity.pdbx_description
1 polymer ?
#
loop_
_entity_poly.entity_id
_entity_poly.type
_entity_poly.pdbx_seq_one_letter_code
_entity_poly.pdbx_strand_id
1 'polypeptide(L)'
;LLDAIGGDDGELYDVVIIGAGAAGLNAALQAKEHKMRYVLLEKEQVANTIENFPEGKYVYAEPDSQPPKGKLWLDGSTKEDLTKRWQQIVEQNGLDIRTMEGVQKVEKKDGIFHVTTLKDSYRAKRVVLATGQRGNPRKLNAKGEDKENVYHRLYSPRKYRSENIVVIGGGNSAIEAAITLSEQNKVFLSYRGSEFSRIFKDNERKLNEAIAAKKIEPLLNSSITEFGDTEATIKVNRGAEDETRRIPYDHAFVLIGADVPREFLKSLGLRMENEWEGSILRSIGLTLLGLLGAWIYGAHNGGEAGLLGVDLSIVPAWTAALFWALSLTGLVRFGIKGDRFAWLGLSFFVWYTVYGAKLGKGAEFWPYAGWGYAFLSFFDRPWSFWYTVMYTALMTIFGIQALKRWGLDRKDKFQIWRFVSLLSFQWIFFFLIPEFLFQSAVENQWIGEKLAADPQFAEQAWRSYGIVYAWPLFFYTFFYNPHQIWVIWGVVLTFVVIPIFVLFFGKRYCSWICGCGGLAETFGDRWRHLAPKGKTSIRWEWMGTAVLIIAAVITVFVLIRDIYHVFAGPAELGIRLYRLYADVWLVGILPVTLYPFLGGKVWCRYWCPLAKLMHLQSAFFARMKWSRFKITANDKCIGCYECSRNCQVGIDVMSYALKQEVLDNKTSSCIGCGICVTVCPMDTLTFQEQKGNGHIVPVHLTTADGKVLA
;
A
#
# COMPACT_ATOMS: atom_id res chain seq x y z
N LEU A 1 -9.62 -26.75 6.78
CA LEU A 1 -10.12 -27.16 8.11
C LEU A 1 -10.67 -28.58 8.01
N LEU A 2 -11.65 -28.84 7.14
CA LEU A 2 -12.26 -30.17 6.97
C LEU A 2 -11.26 -31.29 6.59
N ASP A 3 -10.14 -30.95 5.97
CA ASP A 3 -9.01 -31.82 5.67
C ASP A 3 -8.23 -32.32 6.90
N ALA A 4 -8.48 -31.74 8.09
CA ALA A 4 -7.82 -32.14 9.32
C ALA A 4 -8.52 -33.29 10.05
N ILE A 5 -9.78 -33.59 9.73
CA ILE A 5 -10.60 -34.59 10.43
C ILE A 5 -9.96 -35.99 10.31
N GLY A 6 -9.80 -36.69 11.44
CA GLY A 6 -9.44 -38.12 11.49
C GLY A 6 -7.95 -38.38 11.70
N GLY A 7 -7.46 -38.28 12.93
CA GLY A 7 -6.15 -38.80 13.34
C GLY A 7 -6.32 -40.00 14.27
N ASP A 8 -5.55 -41.06 14.05
CA ASP A 8 -5.73 -42.39 14.67
C ASP A 8 -5.38 -42.49 16.16
N ASP A 9 -4.78 -41.46 16.77
CA ASP A 9 -4.34 -41.52 18.16
C ASP A 9 -5.13 -40.52 19.03
N GLY A 10 -5.75 -41.01 20.09
CA GLY A 10 -6.56 -40.28 21.07
C GLY A 10 -5.86 -39.13 21.82
N GLU A 11 -4.68 -38.67 21.37
CA GLU A 11 -3.94 -37.51 21.89
C GLU A 11 -3.73 -36.38 20.87
N LEU A 12 -4.05 -36.58 19.59
CA LEU A 12 -3.91 -35.56 18.54
C LEU A 12 -5.22 -34.79 18.33
N TYR A 13 -5.17 -33.45 18.43
CA TYR A 13 -6.28 -32.57 18.07
C TYR A 13 -6.32 -32.30 16.56
N ASP A 14 -7.52 -32.20 15.99
CA ASP A 14 -7.67 -31.73 14.61
C ASP A 14 -7.32 -30.25 14.52
N VAL A 15 -7.76 -29.46 15.52
CA VAL A 15 -7.51 -28.03 15.60
C VAL A 15 -7.34 -27.53 17.04
N VAL A 16 -6.27 -26.78 17.29
CA VAL A 16 -6.14 -25.94 18.50
C VAL A 16 -6.51 -24.51 18.13
N ILE A 17 -7.38 -23.87 18.92
CA ILE A 17 -7.83 -22.50 18.70
C ILE A 17 -7.27 -21.63 19.82
N ILE A 18 -6.61 -20.51 19.49
CA ILE A 18 -5.92 -19.65 20.45
C ILE A 18 -6.66 -18.31 20.54
N GLY A 19 -7.30 -18.04 21.68
CA GLY A 19 -8.06 -16.83 21.99
C GLY A 19 -9.57 -17.04 21.94
N ALA A 20 -10.27 -16.82 23.05
CA ALA A 20 -11.72 -16.99 23.22
C ALA A 20 -12.51 -15.68 23.05
N GLY A 21 -12.11 -14.86 22.07
CA GLY A 21 -12.92 -13.73 21.59
C GLY A 21 -13.97 -14.16 20.56
N ALA A 22 -14.67 -13.19 19.95
CA ALA A 22 -15.74 -13.43 18.98
C ALA A 22 -15.36 -14.43 17.88
N ALA A 23 -14.14 -14.29 17.31
CA ALA A 23 -13.65 -15.12 16.23
C ALA A 23 -13.32 -16.55 16.71
N GLY A 24 -12.70 -16.70 17.88
CA GLY A 24 -12.32 -18.01 18.43
C GLY A 24 -13.52 -18.83 18.87
N LEU A 25 -14.52 -18.18 19.50
CA LEU A 25 -15.78 -18.83 19.87
C LEU A 25 -16.54 -19.32 18.63
N ASN A 26 -16.63 -18.51 17.56
CA ASN A 26 -17.21 -18.96 16.30
C ASN A 26 -16.42 -20.12 15.66
N ALA A 27 -15.09 -20.09 15.72
CA ALA A 27 -14.25 -21.18 15.23
C ALA A 27 -14.49 -22.48 16.02
N ALA A 28 -14.65 -22.40 17.34
CA ALA A 28 -14.98 -23.54 18.20
C ALA A 28 -16.37 -24.11 17.90
N LEU A 29 -17.38 -23.25 17.73
CA LEU A 29 -18.74 -23.65 17.32
C LEU A 29 -18.71 -24.39 15.98
N GLN A 30 -17.94 -23.89 15.01
CA GLN A 30 -17.78 -24.54 13.70
C GLN A 30 -17.02 -25.86 13.79
N ALA A 31 -15.94 -25.92 14.57
CA ALA A 31 -15.19 -27.16 14.81
C ALA A 31 -16.09 -28.24 15.42
N LYS A 32 -16.93 -27.86 16.40
CA LYS A 32 -17.91 -28.77 17.01
C LYS A 32 -18.96 -29.27 16.01
N GLU A 33 -19.52 -28.39 15.20
CA GLU A 33 -20.51 -28.74 14.17
C GLU A 33 -19.95 -29.75 13.16
N HIS A 34 -18.70 -29.59 12.77
CA HIS A 34 -17.99 -30.52 11.90
C HIS A 34 -17.40 -31.74 12.62
N LYS A 35 -17.76 -31.96 13.90
CA LYS A 35 -17.30 -33.07 14.74
C LYS A 35 -15.76 -33.19 14.81
N MET A 36 -15.07 -32.06 14.73
CA MET A 36 -13.62 -32.00 14.86
C MET A 36 -13.26 -32.11 16.33
N ARG A 37 -12.16 -32.80 16.62
CA ARG A 37 -11.55 -32.75 17.95
C ARG A 37 -10.78 -31.44 18.10
N TYR A 38 -11.20 -30.58 19.02
CA TYR A 38 -10.59 -29.28 19.23
C TYR A 38 -10.43 -28.94 20.70
N VAL A 39 -9.58 -27.96 20.96
CA VAL A 39 -9.49 -27.25 22.24
C VAL A 39 -9.31 -25.76 21.98
N LEU A 40 -10.04 -24.93 22.72
CA LEU A 40 -9.92 -23.47 22.70
C LEU A 40 -9.12 -23.02 23.93
N LEU A 41 -7.97 -22.38 23.71
CA LEU A 41 -7.09 -21.89 24.77
C LEU A 41 -7.24 -20.38 24.93
N GLU A 42 -7.45 -19.89 26.15
CA GLU A 42 -7.58 -18.47 26.47
C GLU A 42 -6.68 -18.10 27.65
N LYS A 43 -5.92 -17.01 27.47
CA LYS A 43 -4.95 -16.52 28.46
C LYS A 43 -5.66 -16.04 29.74
N GLU A 44 -6.82 -15.43 29.60
CA GLU A 44 -7.60 -14.88 30.70
C GLU A 44 -8.98 -15.55 30.73
N GLN A 45 -10.07 -14.79 30.55
CA GLN A 45 -11.45 -15.27 30.53
C GLN A 45 -12.08 -15.23 29.14
N VAL A 46 -13.19 -15.96 28.96
CA VAL A 46 -13.98 -15.90 27.71
C VAL A 46 -14.40 -14.47 27.43
N ALA A 47 -14.33 -14.06 26.16
CA ALA A 47 -14.68 -12.71 25.72
C ALA A 47 -13.89 -11.57 26.38
N ASN A 48 -12.69 -11.85 26.91
CA ASN A 48 -11.89 -10.90 27.71
C ASN A 48 -11.82 -9.48 27.15
N THR A 49 -11.66 -9.32 25.82
CA THR A 49 -11.63 -7.98 25.21
C THR A 49 -12.90 -7.17 25.44
N ILE A 50 -14.07 -7.81 25.29
CA ILE A 50 -15.38 -7.18 25.47
C ILE A 50 -15.64 -7.00 26.96
N GLU A 51 -15.34 -7.98 27.79
CA GLU A 51 -15.45 -7.87 29.25
C GLU A 51 -14.70 -6.66 29.81
N ASN A 52 -13.55 -6.35 29.22
CA ASN A 52 -12.70 -5.20 29.55
C ASN A 52 -13.18 -3.86 28.95
N PHE A 53 -14.36 -3.80 28.35
CA PHE A 53 -14.99 -2.54 27.95
C PHE A 53 -15.61 -1.82 29.16
N PRO A 54 -15.76 -0.48 29.07
CA PRO A 54 -16.50 0.29 30.07
C PRO A 54 -17.89 -0.31 30.33
N GLU A 55 -18.32 -0.27 31.59
CA GLU A 55 -19.66 -0.72 32.00
C GLU A 55 -20.77 -0.04 31.19
N GLY A 56 -21.76 -0.83 30.76
CA GLY A 56 -22.89 -0.34 29.96
C GLY A 56 -22.54 0.07 28.52
N LYS A 57 -21.30 -0.17 28.07
CA LYS A 57 -20.91 0.11 26.69
C LYS A 57 -21.77 -0.70 25.73
N TYR A 58 -22.38 -0.03 24.77
CA TYR A 58 -23.11 -0.66 23.68
C TYR A 58 -22.13 -1.22 22.64
N VAL A 59 -22.30 -2.49 22.28
CA VAL A 59 -21.45 -3.27 21.36
C VAL A 59 -22.32 -3.85 20.27
N TYR A 60 -21.92 -3.68 19.01
CA TYR A 60 -22.70 -4.06 17.83
C TYR A 60 -21.76 -4.36 16.64
N ALA A 61 -22.26 -5.06 15.62
CA ALA A 61 -21.54 -5.25 14.35
C ALA A 61 -21.95 -4.20 13.33
N GLU A 62 -20.95 -3.54 12.77
CA GLU A 62 -21.13 -2.61 11.64
C GLU A 62 -20.51 -3.21 10.35
N PRO A 63 -21.13 -2.99 9.18
CA PRO A 63 -22.41 -2.32 8.96
C PRO A 63 -23.61 -3.27 9.17
N ASP A 64 -24.74 -2.75 9.66
CA ASP A 64 -25.98 -3.53 9.87
C ASP A 64 -26.47 -4.25 8.59
N SER A 65 -26.18 -3.68 7.42
CA SER A 65 -26.52 -4.25 6.12
C SER A 65 -25.77 -5.55 5.79
N GLN A 66 -24.71 -5.87 6.53
CA GLN A 66 -23.93 -7.09 6.35
C GLN A 66 -23.75 -7.80 7.69
N PRO A 67 -24.72 -8.64 8.11
CA PRO A 67 -24.68 -9.28 9.41
C PRO A 67 -23.43 -10.18 9.54
N PRO A 68 -22.85 -10.27 10.75
CA PRO A 68 -21.69 -11.11 11.00
C PRO A 68 -22.01 -12.57 10.66
N LYS A 69 -21.12 -13.20 9.88
CA LYS A 69 -21.24 -14.61 9.53
C LYS A 69 -20.74 -15.45 10.71
N GLY A 70 -21.62 -16.20 11.35
CA GLY A 70 -21.28 -17.04 12.49
C GLY A 70 -22.51 -17.50 13.26
N LYS A 71 -22.31 -18.41 14.22
CA LYS A 71 -23.37 -18.87 15.15
C LYS A 71 -23.35 -18.11 16.46
N LEU A 72 -22.29 -17.37 16.74
CA LEU A 72 -22.22 -16.51 17.91
C LEU A 72 -23.14 -15.30 17.70
N TRP A 73 -24.07 -15.12 18.63
CA TRP A 73 -25.00 -13.99 18.60
C TRP A 73 -24.27 -12.65 18.77
N LEU A 74 -24.55 -11.68 17.90
CA LEU A 74 -23.96 -10.35 17.96
C LEU A 74 -24.90 -9.30 17.39
N ASP A 75 -26.13 -9.29 17.88
CA ASP A 75 -27.06 -8.18 17.66
C ASP A 75 -26.78 -7.11 18.73
N GLY A 76 -26.77 -5.84 18.34
CA GLY A 76 -26.32 -4.74 19.20
C GLY A 76 -26.89 -4.79 20.63
N SER A 77 -26.01 -4.81 21.63
CA SER A 77 -26.40 -4.97 23.03
C SER A 77 -25.38 -4.33 23.98
N THR A 78 -25.76 -4.20 25.26
CA THR A 78 -24.81 -3.79 26.28
C THR A 78 -23.72 -4.85 26.45
N LYS A 79 -22.53 -4.43 26.90
CA LYS A 79 -21.41 -5.33 27.20
C LYS A 79 -21.85 -6.52 28.04
N GLU A 80 -22.61 -6.26 29.10
CA GLU A 80 -23.03 -7.24 30.09
C GLU A 80 -24.03 -8.25 29.50
N ASP A 81 -25.00 -7.79 28.71
CA ASP A 81 -25.96 -8.68 28.04
C ASP A 81 -25.26 -9.55 26.98
N LEU A 82 -24.33 -8.96 26.23
CA LEU A 82 -23.57 -9.65 25.19
C LEU A 82 -22.71 -10.77 25.78
N THR A 83 -21.96 -10.49 26.84
CA THR A 83 -21.07 -11.50 27.44
C THR A 83 -21.86 -12.59 28.15
N LYS A 84 -22.94 -12.25 28.84
CA LYS A 84 -23.88 -13.23 29.42
C LYS A 84 -24.47 -14.14 28.35
N ARG A 85 -24.89 -13.59 27.21
CA ARG A 85 -25.42 -14.37 26.08
C ARG A 85 -24.36 -15.29 25.49
N TRP A 86 -23.11 -14.84 25.39
CA TRP A 86 -22.01 -15.67 24.89
C TRP A 86 -21.68 -16.81 25.84
N GLN A 87 -21.68 -16.58 27.16
CA GLN A 87 -21.50 -17.63 28.15
C GLN A 87 -22.60 -18.69 28.03
N GLN A 88 -23.87 -18.28 27.86
CA GLN A 88 -24.96 -19.23 27.60
C GLN A 88 -24.72 -20.08 26.35
N ILE A 89 -24.25 -19.46 25.26
CA ILE A 89 -23.93 -20.19 24.02
C ILE A 89 -22.80 -21.20 24.26
N VAL A 90 -21.76 -20.81 25.00
CA VAL A 90 -20.62 -21.69 25.36
C VAL A 90 -21.11 -22.91 26.14
N GLU A 91 -21.95 -22.70 27.15
CA GLU A 91 -22.49 -23.77 28.00
C GLU A 91 -23.45 -24.68 27.24
N GLN A 92 -24.43 -24.11 26.52
CA GLN A 92 -25.41 -24.86 25.73
C GLN A 92 -24.74 -25.72 24.65
N ASN A 93 -23.66 -25.22 24.08
CA ASN A 93 -22.89 -25.95 23.08
C ASN A 93 -21.75 -26.74 23.71
N GLY A 94 -21.58 -26.81 25.04
CA GLY A 94 -20.50 -27.53 25.73
C GLY A 94 -19.15 -27.44 25.02
N LEU A 95 -18.67 -26.21 24.80
CA LEU A 95 -17.40 -25.97 24.10
C LEU A 95 -16.21 -26.30 25.02
N ASP A 96 -15.17 -26.96 24.49
CA ASP A 96 -13.94 -27.25 25.26
C ASP A 96 -13.05 -26.00 25.28
N ILE A 97 -13.13 -25.24 26.38
CA ILE A 97 -12.39 -24.00 26.59
C ILE A 97 -11.52 -24.12 27.84
N ARG A 98 -10.22 -23.88 27.70
CA ARG A 98 -9.25 -23.79 28.79
C ARG A 98 -8.89 -22.33 29.03
N THR A 99 -9.41 -21.76 30.10
CA THR A 99 -9.12 -20.40 30.54
C THR A 99 -7.89 -20.34 31.44
N MET A 100 -7.38 -19.11 31.67
CA MET A 100 -6.15 -18.89 32.43
C MET A 100 -4.96 -19.68 31.89
N GLU A 101 -4.93 -19.90 30.57
CA GLU A 101 -3.95 -20.75 29.89
C GLU A 101 -3.43 -20.08 28.62
N GLY A 102 -2.46 -19.19 28.81
CA GLY A 102 -1.83 -18.47 27.70
C GLY A 102 -0.81 -19.33 26.96
N VAL A 103 -0.97 -19.43 25.63
CA VAL A 103 0.01 -20.06 24.74
C VAL A 103 1.32 -19.27 24.74
N GLN A 104 2.43 -19.96 24.99
CA GLN A 104 3.78 -19.40 25.00
C GLN A 104 4.49 -19.61 23.67
N LYS A 105 4.30 -20.80 23.08
CA LYS A 105 5.05 -21.23 21.89
C LYS A 105 4.19 -22.13 21.01
N VAL A 106 4.35 -22.01 19.70
CA VAL A 106 3.81 -22.94 18.73
C VAL A 106 4.90 -23.30 17.74
N GLU A 107 5.21 -24.59 17.61
CA GLU A 107 6.23 -25.09 16.70
C GLU A 107 5.63 -26.12 15.76
N LYS A 108 6.04 -26.10 14.49
CA LYS A 108 5.65 -27.14 13.54
C LYS A 108 6.79 -28.13 13.36
N LYS A 109 6.57 -29.39 13.72
CA LYS A 109 7.52 -30.51 13.55
C LYS A 109 6.81 -31.64 12.82
N ASP A 110 7.44 -32.17 11.77
CA ASP A 110 6.91 -33.30 10.99
C ASP A 110 5.46 -33.14 10.51
N GLY A 111 5.08 -31.90 10.18
CA GLY A 111 3.72 -31.58 9.73
C GLY A 111 2.70 -31.31 10.84
N ILE A 112 3.02 -31.60 12.10
CA ILE A 112 2.17 -31.42 13.29
C ILE A 112 2.59 -30.17 14.07
N PHE A 113 1.61 -29.45 14.63
CA PHE A 113 1.85 -28.34 15.54
C PHE A 113 1.93 -28.82 16.98
N HIS A 114 2.99 -28.40 17.67
CA HIS A 114 3.17 -28.53 19.10
C HIS A 114 2.90 -27.17 19.73
N VAL A 115 1.86 -27.08 20.55
CA VAL A 115 1.43 -25.85 21.24
C VAL A 115 1.78 -25.99 22.71
N THR A 116 2.62 -25.12 23.24
CA THR A 116 3.05 -25.13 24.64
C THR A 116 2.42 -23.98 25.40
N THR A 117 1.81 -24.30 26.55
CA THR A 117 1.27 -23.32 27.50
C THR A 117 2.08 -23.40 28.80
N LEU A 118 1.71 -22.61 29.81
CA LEU A 118 2.28 -22.74 31.16
C LEU A 118 1.76 -23.96 31.92
N LYS A 119 0.65 -24.55 31.47
CA LYS A 119 -0.03 -25.65 32.16
C LYS A 119 0.19 -27.00 31.48
N ASP A 120 0.20 -27.02 30.15
CA ASP A 120 0.20 -28.26 29.38
C ASP A 120 0.81 -28.08 27.97
N SER A 121 0.87 -29.18 27.21
CA SER A 121 1.30 -29.24 25.83
C SER A 121 0.28 -29.96 24.96
N TYR A 122 -0.02 -29.39 23.80
CA TYR A 122 -1.04 -29.89 22.88
C TYR A 122 -0.41 -30.21 21.53
N ARG A 123 -0.85 -31.31 20.91
CA ARG A 123 -0.49 -31.68 19.54
C ARG A 123 -1.69 -31.47 18.63
N ALA A 124 -1.50 -30.78 17.51
CA ALA A 124 -2.59 -30.48 16.59
C ALA A 124 -2.19 -30.49 15.11
N LYS A 125 -3.10 -30.91 14.22
CA LYS A 125 -2.88 -30.82 12.76
C LYS A 125 -3.00 -29.38 12.24
N ARG A 126 -3.84 -28.57 12.89
CA ARG A 126 -4.09 -27.16 12.54
C ARG A 126 -4.11 -26.29 13.79
N VAL A 127 -3.74 -25.03 13.64
CA VAL A 127 -3.86 -24.00 14.67
C VAL A 127 -4.63 -22.82 14.10
N VAL A 128 -5.65 -22.35 14.83
CA VAL A 128 -6.39 -21.12 14.53
C VAL A 128 -5.96 -20.05 15.51
N LEU A 129 -5.35 -18.97 15.00
CA LEU A 129 -4.94 -17.84 15.81
C LEU A 129 -6.04 -16.77 15.83
N ALA A 130 -6.72 -16.64 16.97
CA ALA A 130 -7.83 -15.71 17.20
C ALA A 130 -7.55 -14.75 18.39
N THR A 131 -6.29 -14.34 18.56
CA THR A 131 -5.80 -13.53 19.69
C THR A 131 -6.19 -12.04 19.65
N GLY A 132 -6.81 -11.59 18.55
CA GLY A 132 -7.19 -10.19 18.37
C GLY A 132 -5.99 -9.24 18.20
N GLN A 133 -6.27 -7.94 18.18
CA GLN A 133 -5.26 -6.89 17.99
C GLN A 133 -4.83 -6.20 19.28
N ARG A 134 -5.54 -6.44 20.40
CA ARG A 134 -5.40 -5.63 21.61
C ARG A 134 -4.09 -5.82 22.38
N GLY A 135 -3.26 -6.79 22.02
CA GLY A 135 -1.87 -6.92 22.47
C GLY A 135 -1.66 -6.79 23.99
N ASN A 136 -0.41 -6.58 24.40
CA ASN A 136 -0.13 -6.08 25.74
C ASN A 136 -0.17 -4.54 25.70
N PRO A 137 -0.81 -3.86 26.67
CA PRO A 137 -0.75 -2.41 26.76
C PRO A 137 0.70 -1.95 26.75
N ARG A 138 1.00 -0.85 26.04
CA ARG A 138 2.32 -0.23 26.11
C ARG A 138 2.53 0.32 27.51
N LYS A 139 3.73 0.10 28.04
CA LYS A 139 4.19 0.71 29.30
C LYS A 139 4.93 2.02 29.01
N LEU A 140 4.82 2.98 29.92
CA LEU A 140 5.63 4.20 29.91
C LEU A 140 7.08 3.92 30.30
N ASN A 141 7.32 2.83 31.03
CA ASN A 141 8.55 2.54 31.77
C ASN A 141 8.92 3.68 32.74
N ALA A 142 7.90 4.35 33.29
CA ALA A 142 8.08 5.38 34.30
C ALA A 142 8.28 4.73 35.67
N LYS A 143 9.05 5.36 36.55
CA LYS A 143 9.24 4.85 37.91
C LYS A 143 7.90 4.85 38.64
N GLY A 144 7.52 3.75 39.29
CA GLY A 144 6.24 3.62 40.00
C GLY A 144 5.03 3.30 39.11
N GLU A 145 5.23 2.98 37.82
CA GLU A 145 4.11 2.60 36.93
C GLU A 145 3.42 1.28 37.32
N ASP A 146 4.09 0.40 38.07
CA ASP A 146 3.51 -0.88 38.52
C ASP A 146 2.68 -0.75 39.82
N LYS A 147 2.41 0.48 40.31
CA LYS A 147 1.57 0.74 41.48
C LYS A 147 0.09 0.39 41.22
N GLU A 148 -0.62 0.00 42.28
CA GLU A 148 -2.02 -0.45 42.20
C GLU A 148 -3.02 0.61 41.71
N ASN A 149 -2.67 1.89 41.86
CA ASN A 149 -3.47 3.04 41.40
C ASN A 149 -3.10 3.52 39.99
N VAL A 150 -2.18 2.83 39.30
CA VAL A 150 -1.81 3.10 37.90
C VAL A 150 -2.35 1.98 37.02
N TYR A 151 -3.33 2.32 36.18
CA TYR A 151 -4.02 1.37 35.32
C TYR A 151 -3.65 1.57 33.85
N HIS A 152 -3.59 0.48 33.10
CA HIS A 152 -3.42 0.55 31.64
C HIS A 152 -4.75 0.41 30.89
N ARG A 153 -5.87 0.42 31.62
CA ARG A 153 -7.25 0.27 31.12
C ARG A 153 -8.24 0.97 32.05
N LEU A 154 -9.33 1.48 31.48
CA LEU A 154 -10.45 2.06 32.23
C LEU A 154 -11.64 1.09 32.19
N TYR A 155 -12.00 0.54 33.34
CA TYR A 155 -13.07 -0.47 33.49
C TYR A 155 -14.40 0.13 33.93
N SER A 156 -14.42 0.83 35.07
CA SER A 156 -15.63 1.38 35.67
C SER A 156 -15.44 2.87 35.97
N PRO A 157 -15.66 3.76 34.98
CA PRO A 157 -15.45 5.20 35.14
C PRO A 157 -16.27 5.81 36.29
N ARG A 158 -17.47 5.27 36.55
CA ARG A 158 -18.41 5.74 37.58
C ARG A 158 -17.93 5.50 39.02
N LYS A 159 -16.90 4.66 39.22
CA LYS A 159 -16.32 4.36 40.54
C LYS A 159 -15.54 5.56 41.08
N TYR A 160 -14.92 6.32 40.19
CA TYR A 160 -14.06 7.45 40.56
C TYR A 160 -14.90 8.71 40.68
N ARG A 161 -14.85 9.36 41.84
CA ARG A 161 -15.66 10.56 42.13
C ARG A 161 -14.87 11.58 42.92
N SER A 162 -14.89 12.83 42.44
CA SER A 162 -14.20 13.95 43.08
C SER A 162 -12.69 13.72 43.25
N GLU A 163 -12.08 12.97 42.34
CA GLU A 163 -10.65 12.64 42.35
C GLU A 163 -9.87 13.49 41.33
N ASN A 164 -8.55 13.56 41.52
CA ASN A 164 -7.58 14.03 40.54
C ASN A 164 -7.07 12.83 39.74
N ILE A 165 -7.40 12.78 38.46
CA ILE A 165 -7.08 11.64 37.61
C ILE A 165 -6.13 12.05 36.50
N VAL A 166 -5.02 11.33 36.34
CA VAL A 166 -4.08 11.55 35.24
C VAL A 166 -4.38 10.55 34.14
N VAL A 167 -4.78 11.01 32.96
CA VAL A 167 -4.93 10.17 31.76
C VAL A 167 -3.74 10.42 30.84
N ILE A 168 -3.03 9.37 30.44
CA ILE A 168 -1.85 9.46 29.58
C ILE A 168 -2.18 8.87 28.21
N GLY A 169 -2.09 9.69 27.16
CA GLY A 169 -2.33 9.27 25.79
C GLY A 169 -3.03 10.33 24.95
N GLY A 170 -2.98 10.17 23.62
CA GLY A 170 -3.59 11.11 22.68
C GLY A 170 -4.36 10.44 21.54
N GLY A 171 -4.75 9.17 21.72
CA GLY A 171 -5.65 8.47 20.81
C GLY A 171 -7.07 8.44 21.36
N ASN A 172 -8.04 7.98 20.56
CA ASN A 172 -9.46 7.97 20.95
C ASN A 172 -9.73 7.31 22.30
N SER A 173 -9.10 6.17 22.61
CA SER A 173 -9.32 5.51 23.89
C SER A 173 -8.89 6.35 25.09
N ALA A 174 -7.81 7.13 24.97
CA ALA A 174 -7.39 8.06 26.02
C ALA A 174 -8.36 9.24 26.13
N ILE A 175 -8.84 9.77 25.01
CA ILE A 175 -9.77 10.91 24.98
C ILE A 175 -11.15 10.52 25.50
N GLU A 176 -11.71 9.39 25.08
CA GLU A 176 -12.99 8.86 25.58
C GLU A 176 -12.92 8.62 27.09
N ALA A 177 -11.83 8.04 27.58
CA ALA A 177 -11.59 7.86 29.01
C ALA A 177 -11.54 9.21 29.74
N ALA A 178 -10.77 10.17 29.22
CA ALA A 178 -10.65 11.50 29.81
C ALA A 178 -12.01 12.23 29.87
N ILE A 179 -12.79 12.20 28.79
CA ILE A 179 -14.13 12.80 28.72
C ILE A 179 -15.04 12.14 29.76
N THR A 180 -15.12 10.81 29.76
CA THR A 180 -16.01 10.06 30.67
C THR A 180 -15.63 10.28 32.14
N LEU A 181 -14.34 10.24 32.46
CA LEU A 181 -13.86 10.48 33.83
C LEU A 181 -14.09 11.93 34.26
N SER A 182 -13.99 12.89 33.33
CA SER A 182 -14.18 14.31 33.61
C SER A 182 -15.62 14.67 33.99
N GLU A 183 -16.59 13.78 33.78
CA GLU A 183 -17.97 14.00 34.21
C GLU A 183 -18.09 14.18 35.72
N GLN A 184 -17.24 13.48 36.50
CA GLN A 184 -17.29 13.42 37.96
C GLN A 184 -15.96 13.76 38.64
N ASN A 185 -14.89 14.04 37.88
CA ASN A 185 -13.53 14.19 38.38
C ASN A 185 -12.77 15.33 37.68
N LYS A 186 -11.65 15.76 38.28
CA LYS A 186 -10.68 16.63 37.62
C LYS A 186 -9.67 15.77 36.87
N VAL A 187 -9.55 15.95 35.55
CA VAL A 187 -8.67 15.12 34.73
C VAL A 187 -7.49 15.92 34.20
N PHE A 188 -6.27 15.44 34.43
CA PHE A 188 -5.06 15.90 33.76
C PHE A 188 -4.76 14.98 32.56
N LEU A 189 -4.83 15.51 31.35
CA LEU A 189 -4.63 14.73 30.13
C LEU A 189 -3.22 14.97 29.57
N SER A 190 -2.29 14.06 29.85
CA SER A 190 -0.89 14.14 29.43
C SER A 190 -0.67 13.50 28.06
N TYR A 191 -0.07 14.25 27.14
CA TYR A 191 0.28 13.76 25.82
C TYR A 191 1.61 14.32 25.31
N ARG A 192 2.47 13.41 24.83
CA ARG A 192 3.80 13.75 24.31
C ARG A 192 3.81 14.60 23.04
N GLY A 193 2.70 14.65 22.31
CA GLY A 193 2.61 15.44 21.09
C GLY A 193 2.12 16.85 21.37
N SER A 194 2.33 17.74 20.40
CA SER A 194 1.88 19.13 20.45
C SER A 194 0.38 19.31 20.16
N GLU A 195 -0.30 18.27 19.66
CA GLU A 195 -1.73 18.30 19.28
C GLU A 195 -2.32 16.88 19.21
N PHE A 196 -3.63 16.74 19.47
CA PHE A 196 -4.33 15.45 19.39
C PHE A 196 -4.69 15.05 17.94
N SER A 197 -3.68 14.80 17.11
CA SER A 197 -3.84 14.58 15.66
C SER A 197 -4.49 13.25 15.22
N ARG A 198 -4.93 12.38 16.13
CA ARG A 198 -5.40 11.00 15.81
C ARG A 198 -6.77 10.65 16.38
N ILE A 199 -7.57 11.66 16.68
CA ILE A 199 -8.86 11.48 17.36
C ILE A 199 -10.00 11.70 16.38
N PHE A 200 -11.16 11.11 16.68
CA PHE A 200 -12.38 11.31 15.92
C PHE A 200 -12.88 12.74 16.15
N LYS A 201 -13.48 13.33 15.12
CA LYS A 201 -13.97 14.72 15.18
C LYS A 201 -15.00 14.96 16.30
N ASP A 202 -15.85 13.98 16.59
CA ASP A 202 -16.80 14.06 17.71
C ASP A 202 -16.09 14.07 19.07
N ASN A 203 -15.06 13.23 19.22
CA ASN A 203 -14.22 13.20 20.42
C ASN A 203 -13.43 14.50 20.57
N GLU A 204 -12.94 15.09 19.48
CA GLU A 204 -12.29 16.41 19.48
C GLU A 204 -13.25 17.50 19.98
N ARG A 205 -14.47 17.53 19.45
CA ARG A 205 -15.51 18.48 19.90
C ARG A 205 -15.78 18.33 21.40
N LYS A 206 -16.08 17.12 21.87
CA LYS A 206 -16.38 16.84 23.29
C LYS A 206 -15.19 17.15 24.20
N LEU A 207 -13.97 16.88 23.75
CA LEU A 207 -12.75 17.21 24.48
C LEU A 207 -12.61 18.73 24.64
N ASN A 208 -12.81 19.50 23.56
CA ASN A 208 -12.74 20.96 23.60
C ASN A 208 -13.80 21.56 24.53
N GLU A 209 -15.02 21.02 24.54
CA GLU A 209 -16.08 21.40 25.48
C GLU A 209 -15.67 21.12 26.94
N ALA A 210 -15.11 19.95 27.22
CA ALA A 210 -14.64 19.59 28.57
C ALA A 210 -13.43 20.41 29.05
N ILE A 211 -12.54 20.80 28.13
CA ILE A 211 -11.42 21.71 28.40
C ILE A 211 -11.94 23.12 28.70
N ALA A 212 -12.88 23.63 27.90
CA ALA A 212 -13.51 24.93 28.11
C ALA A 212 -14.24 24.99 29.46
N ALA A 213 -14.88 23.88 29.87
CA ALA A 213 -15.49 23.70 31.18
C ALA A 213 -14.47 23.50 32.33
N LYS A 214 -13.16 23.55 32.06
CA LYS A 214 -12.06 23.31 33.02
C LYS A 214 -12.08 21.95 33.72
N LYS A 215 -12.86 20.98 33.21
CA LYS A 215 -12.94 19.61 33.73
C LYS A 215 -11.71 18.79 33.33
N ILE A 216 -11.19 19.05 32.13
CA ILE A 216 -9.96 18.46 31.61
C ILE A 216 -8.88 19.54 31.49
N GLU A 217 -7.70 19.26 32.02
CA GLU A 217 -6.49 20.06 31.83
C GLU A 217 -5.54 19.35 30.86
N PRO A 218 -5.40 19.82 29.62
CA PRO A 218 -4.51 19.22 28.64
C PRO A 218 -3.05 19.63 28.92
N LEU A 219 -2.19 18.64 29.11
CA LEU A 219 -0.75 18.80 29.23
C LEU A 219 -0.14 18.26 27.93
N LEU A 220 0.24 19.16 27.02
CA LEU A 220 0.82 18.83 25.72
C LEU A 220 2.34 18.90 25.77
N ASN A 221 3.00 18.21 24.83
CA ASN A 221 4.46 18.02 24.84
C ASN A 221 4.97 17.48 26.18
N SER A 222 4.18 16.62 26.82
CA SER A 222 4.47 16.14 28.17
C SER A 222 4.68 14.63 28.25
N SER A 223 5.53 14.20 29.18
CA SER A 223 5.76 12.80 29.53
C SER A 223 5.84 12.64 31.03
N ILE A 224 5.09 11.67 31.58
CA ILE A 224 5.25 11.27 32.99
C ILE A 224 6.56 10.50 33.14
N THR A 225 7.38 10.88 34.12
CA THR A 225 8.66 10.22 34.42
C THR A 225 8.59 9.37 35.70
N GLU A 226 7.73 9.76 36.65
CA GLU A 226 7.57 9.05 37.92
C GLU A 226 6.14 9.19 38.46
N PHE A 227 5.63 8.11 39.06
CA PHE A 227 4.42 8.04 39.85
C PHE A 227 4.78 7.94 41.35
N GLY A 228 4.71 9.07 42.05
CA GLY A 228 4.82 9.15 43.51
C GLY A 228 3.56 8.62 44.21
N ASP A 229 3.46 8.76 45.52
CA ASP A 229 2.31 8.21 46.27
C ASP A 229 1.04 9.03 46.09
N THR A 230 1.18 10.36 46.00
CA THR A 230 0.07 11.31 45.82
C THR A 230 0.30 12.28 44.65
N GLU A 231 1.51 12.31 44.08
CA GLU A 231 1.90 13.20 43.00
C GLU A 231 2.62 12.45 41.88
N ALA A 232 2.33 12.81 40.63
CA ALA A 232 3.07 12.33 39.47
C ALA A 232 4.02 13.42 38.97
N THR A 233 5.26 13.03 38.65
CA THR A 233 6.25 13.92 38.05
C THR A 233 6.10 13.93 36.55
N ILE A 234 5.86 15.11 35.97
CA ILE A 234 5.68 15.32 34.55
C ILE A 234 6.78 16.23 34.00
N LYS A 235 7.37 15.81 32.90
CA LYS A 235 8.33 16.61 32.12
C LYS A 235 7.59 17.22 30.94
N VAL A 236 7.58 18.55 30.83
CA VAL A 236 6.95 19.30 29.74
C VAL A 236 8.05 19.92 28.89
N ASN A 237 8.14 19.50 27.63
CA ASN A 237 9.11 20.03 26.69
C ASN A 237 8.53 21.28 26.00
N ARG A 238 9.08 22.46 26.31
CA ARG A 238 8.73 23.73 25.67
C ARG A 238 9.80 24.24 24.71
N GLY A 239 10.66 23.36 24.19
CA GLY A 239 11.73 23.69 23.26
C GLY A 239 13.05 24.08 23.93
N ALA A 240 13.13 25.25 24.59
CA ALA A 240 14.39 25.80 25.11
C ALA A 240 14.78 25.29 26.51
N GLU A 241 13.80 24.99 27.37
CA GLU A 241 14.01 24.36 28.68
C GLU A 241 12.93 23.30 28.92
N ASP A 242 13.36 22.16 29.46
CA ASP A 242 12.46 21.12 29.93
C ASP A 242 11.96 21.47 31.33
N GLU A 243 10.67 21.82 31.44
CA GLU A 243 10.05 22.15 32.72
C GLU A 243 9.60 20.86 33.41
N THR A 244 10.05 20.61 34.64
CA THR A 244 9.56 19.50 35.46
C THR A 244 8.50 20.02 36.42
N ARG A 245 7.30 19.45 36.39
CA ARG A 245 6.20 19.77 37.30
C ARG A 245 5.78 18.53 38.07
N ARG A 246 5.16 18.74 39.23
CA ARG A 246 4.44 17.70 39.97
C ARG A 246 2.95 18.00 39.89
N ILE A 247 2.16 16.98 39.62
CA ILE A 247 0.70 17.08 39.55
C ILE A 247 0.08 16.12 40.57
N PRO A 248 -0.93 16.57 41.34
CA PRO A 248 -1.64 15.69 42.25
C PRO A 248 -2.40 14.65 41.45
N TYR A 249 -2.39 13.40 41.92
CA TYR A 249 -3.19 12.34 41.33
C TYR A 249 -3.56 11.29 42.39
N ASP A 250 -4.79 10.82 42.30
CA ASP A 250 -5.29 9.67 43.06
C ASP A 250 -5.14 8.40 42.22
N HIS A 251 -5.52 8.49 40.94
CA HIS A 251 -5.41 7.40 39.97
C HIS A 251 -4.85 7.87 38.63
N ALA A 252 -4.13 6.96 37.96
CA ALA A 252 -3.58 7.21 36.63
C ALA A 252 -4.05 6.16 35.62
N PHE A 253 -4.33 6.59 34.38
CA PHE A 253 -4.72 5.73 33.27
C PHE A 253 -3.74 5.88 32.11
N VAL A 254 -2.84 4.91 31.96
CA VAL A 254 -1.83 4.80 30.90
C VAL A 254 -2.46 4.18 29.65
N LEU A 255 -3.06 5.02 28.79
CA LEU A 255 -3.82 4.64 27.60
C LEU A 255 -3.07 4.97 26.31
N ILE A 256 -1.80 4.54 26.22
CA ILE A 256 -0.87 4.84 25.11
C ILE A 256 -0.89 3.79 23.97
N GLY A 257 -1.94 2.98 23.93
CA GLY A 257 -2.13 1.89 22.97
C GLY A 257 -1.48 0.59 23.42
N ALA A 258 -1.42 -0.38 22.52
CA ALA A 258 -0.85 -1.69 22.76
C ALA A 258 0.22 -2.03 21.73
N ASP A 259 1.15 -2.89 22.11
CA ASP A 259 2.10 -3.47 21.16
C ASP A 259 1.54 -4.74 20.55
N VAL A 260 1.65 -4.82 19.22
CA VAL A 260 1.42 -6.06 18.50
C VAL A 260 2.50 -7.03 18.96
N PRO A 261 2.16 -8.25 19.40
CA PRO A 261 3.11 -9.18 19.98
C PRO A 261 3.96 -9.81 18.87
N ARG A 262 4.83 -9.02 18.23
CA ARG A 262 5.62 -9.40 17.05
C ARG A 262 6.51 -10.60 17.32
N GLU A 263 7.15 -10.64 18.48
CA GLU A 263 8.03 -11.76 18.87
C GLU A 263 7.23 -13.05 19.01
N PHE A 264 6.05 -13.00 19.63
CA PHE A 264 5.13 -14.13 19.67
C PHE A 264 4.71 -14.54 18.26
N LEU A 265 4.21 -13.62 17.43
CA LEU A 265 3.81 -13.96 16.05
C LEU A 265 4.96 -14.57 15.24
N LYS A 266 6.17 -14.05 15.38
CA LYS A 266 7.39 -14.61 14.77
C LYS A 266 7.74 -15.98 15.34
N SER A 267 7.56 -16.20 16.64
CA SER A 267 7.76 -17.52 17.25
C SER A 267 6.77 -18.56 16.73
N LEU A 268 5.58 -18.14 16.27
CA LEU A 268 4.64 -18.99 15.53
C LEU A 268 5.08 -19.28 14.08
N GLY A 269 6.24 -18.76 13.64
CA GLY A 269 6.73 -18.86 12.26
C GLY A 269 6.04 -17.89 11.28
N LEU A 270 5.31 -16.89 11.76
CA LEU A 270 4.67 -15.89 10.90
C LEU A 270 5.69 -14.81 10.48
N ARG A 271 5.75 -14.55 9.18
CA ARG A 271 6.57 -13.47 8.61
C ARG A 271 5.80 -12.16 8.61
N MET A 272 6.45 -11.09 9.06
CA MET A 272 5.85 -9.77 9.02
C MET A 272 5.94 -9.20 7.61
N GLU A 273 4.85 -8.57 7.16
CA GLU A 273 4.81 -7.87 5.88
C GLU A 273 5.90 -6.77 5.85
N ASN A 274 6.64 -6.70 4.75
CA ASN A 274 7.78 -5.78 4.52
C ASN A 274 9.08 -6.06 5.27
N GLU A 275 9.21 -7.16 6.00
CA GLU A 275 10.50 -7.58 6.55
C GLU A 275 11.45 -8.07 5.42
N TRP A 276 12.73 -7.76 5.55
CA TRP A 276 13.77 -8.19 4.60
C TRP A 276 14.66 -9.21 5.29
N GLU A 277 14.45 -10.49 4.96
CA GLU A 277 15.28 -11.60 5.41
C GLU A 277 16.18 -12.09 4.27
N GLY A 278 17.33 -12.64 4.62
CA GLY A 278 18.27 -13.24 3.66
C GLY A 278 19.60 -12.50 3.54
N SER A 279 20.37 -12.86 2.51
CA SER A 279 21.70 -12.28 2.27
C SER A 279 21.69 -11.47 0.99
N ILE A 280 21.88 -10.16 1.15
CA ILE A 280 22.01 -9.23 0.03
C ILE A 280 23.24 -9.56 -0.83
N LEU A 281 24.38 -9.87 -0.18
CA LEU A 281 25.64 -10.22 -0.87
C LEU A 281 25.50 -11.48 -1.72
N ARG A 282 24.83 -12.52 -1.20
CA ARG A 282 24.57 -13.75 -1.96
C ARG A 282 23.68 -13.48 -3.17
N SER A 283 22.63 -12.68 -2.99
CA SER A 283 21.68 -12.36 -4.05
C SER A 283 22.34 -11.53 -5.15
N ILE A 284 23.18 -10.56 -4.77
CA ILE A 284 24.03 -9.81 -5.71
C ILE A 284 24.97 -10.77 -6.45
N GLY A 285 25.69 -11.63 -5.73
CA GLY A 285 26.62 -12.59 -6.33
C GLY A 285 25.95 -13.52 -7.34
N LEU A 286 24.78 -14.08 -7.01
CA LEU A 286 24.02 -14.93 -7.93
C LEU A 286 23.50 -14.15 -9.14
N THR A 287 23.05 -12.91 -8.95
CA THR A 287 22.59 -12.05 -10.05
C THR A 287 23.74 -11.70 -11.00
N LEU A 288 24.89 -11.30 -10.45
CA LEU A 288 26.10 -11.02 -11.22
C LEU A 288 26.61 -12.26 -11.96
N LEU A 289 26.53 -13.45 -11.34
CA LEU A 289 26.87 -14.71 -12.00
C LEU A 289 25.98 -14.97 -13.23
N GLY A 290 24.68 -14.68 -13.12
CA GLY A 290 23.75 -14.79 -14.26
C GLY A 290 24.09 -13.80 -15.38
N LEU A 291 24.41 -12.55 -15.03
CA LEU A 291 24.83 -11.53 -16.01
C LEU A 291 26.16 -11.90 -16.67
N LEU A 292 27.11 -12.47 -15.92
CA LEU A 292 28.36 -13.00 -16.47
C LEU A 292 28.10 -14.14 -17.45
N GLY A 293 27.18 -15.06 -17.13
CA GLY A 293 26.76 -16.11 -18.06
C GLY A 293 26.14 -15.55 -19.35
N ALA A 294 25.30 -14.51 -19.24
CA ALA A 294 24.73 -13.83 -20.41
C ALA A 294 25.82 -13.16 -21.26
N TRP A 295 26.86 -12.61 -20.61
CA TRP A 295 27.98 -11.99 -21.29
C TRP A 295 28.84 -12.99 -22.06
N ILE A 296 29.19 -14.12 -21.44
CA ILE A 296 29.92 -15.20 -22.11
C ILE A 296 29.12 -15.67 -23.33
N TYR A 297 27.80 -15.87 -23.19
CA TYR A 297 26.95 -16.20 -24.33
C TYR A 297 27.03 -15.14 -25.44
N GLY A 298 26.96 -13.86 -25.07
CA GLY A 298 27.12 -12.74 -25.99
C GLY A 298 28.44 -12.75 -26.75
N ALA A 299 29.56 -13.01 -26.07
CA ALA A 299 30.89 -13.08 -26.67
C ALA A 299 30.98 -14.15 -27.78
N HIS A 300 30.26 -15.27 -27.62
CA HIS A 300 30.17 -16.33 -28.64
C HIS A 300 29.18 -16.02 -29.78
N ASN A 301 28.30 -15.03 -29.62
CA ASN A 301 27.22 -14.70 -30.56
C ASN A 301 27.34 -13.27 -31.13
N GLY A 302 28.59 -12.76 -31.26
CA GLY A 302 28.87 -11.48 -31.91
C GLY A 302 28.66 -10.23 -31.04
N GLY A 303 28.52 -10.40 -29.72
CA GLY A 303 28.50 -9.30 -28.75
C GLY A 303 29.89 -8.90 -28.24
N GLU A 304 29.94 -7.89 -27.38
CA GLU A 304 31.20 -7.44 -26.76
C GLU A 304 31.87 -8.56 -25.96
N ALA A 305 33.13 -8.88 -26.25
CA ALA A 305 33.83 -10.00 -25.62
C ALA A 305 34.83 -9.59 -24.52
N GLY A 306 35.14 -8.31 -24.35
CA GLY A 306 36.19 -7.84 -23.43
C GLY A 306 35.71 -7.60 -22.00
N LEU A 307 36.23 -8.37 -21.03
CA LEU A 307 36.07 -8.12 -19.59
C LEU A 307 37.43 -7.83 -18.94
N LEU A 308 37.64 -6.62 -18.44
CA LEU A 308 38.88 -6.22 -17.74
C LEU A 308 40.18 -6.56 -18.52
N GLY A 309 40.12 -6.48 -19.85
CA GLY A 309 41.25 -6.82 -20.74
C GLY A 309 41.37 -8.31 -21.11
N VAL A 310 40.45 -9.17 -20.66
CA VAL A 310 40.37 -10.59 -21.03
C VAL A 310 39.25 -10.80 -22.06
N ASP A 311 39.55 -11.53 -23.13
CA ASP A 311 38.57 -11.95 -24.12
C ASP A 311 37.77 -13.17 -23.62
N LEU A 312 36.47 -12.98 -23.39
CA LEU A 312 35.55 -13.99 -22.90
C LEU A 312 35.22 -15.06 -23.94
N SER A 313 35.51 -14.86 -25.22
CA SER A 313 35.32 -15.89 -26.25
C SER A 313 36.21 -17.12 -26.03
N ILE A 314 37.31 -16.97 -25.28
CA ILE A 314 38.20 -18.06 -24.86
C ILE A 314 37.51 -19.00 -23.87
N VAL A 315 36.52 -18.51 -23.12
CA VAL A 315 35.79 -19.31 -22.14
C VAL A 315 34.81 -20.22 -22.88
N PRO A 316 34.75 -21.53 -22.59
CA PRO A 316 33.86 -22.45 -23.29
C PRO A 316 32.38 -22.05 -23.21
N ALA A 317 31.66 -22.08 -24.34
CA ALA A 317 30.26 -21.63 -24.42
C ALA A 317 29.30 -22.33 -23.43
N TRP A 318 29.58 -23.59 -23.06
CA TRP A 318 28.76 -24.34 -22.09
C TRP A 318 28.79 -23.72 -20.68
N THR A 319 29.83 -22.95 -20.34
CA THR A 319 29.94 -22.27 -19.04
C THR A 319 28.87 -21.19 -18.87
N ALA A 320 28.42 -20.55 -19.95
CA ALA A 320 27.32 -19.60 -19.94
C ALA A 320 26.03 -20.25 -19.42
N ALA A 321 25.69 -21.43 -19.95
CA ALA A 321 24.53 -22.20 -19.54
C ALA A 321 24.63 -22.66 -18.07
N LEU A 322 25.82 -23.09 -17.63
CA LEU A 322 26.06 -23.44 -16.23
C LEU A 322 25.83 -22.25 -15.29
N PHE A 323 26.39 -21.07 -15.62
CA PHE A 323 26.25 -19.88 -14.78
C PHE A 323 24.82 -19.39 -14.70
N TRP A 324 24.08 -19.42 -15.81
CA TRP A 324 22.63 -19.17 -15.82
C TRP A 324 21.87 -20.18 -14.95
N ALA A 325 22.15 -21.47 -15.09
CA ALA A 325 21.49 -22.50 -14.29
C ALA A 325 21.75 -22.30 -12.79
N LEU A 326 22.99 -22.06 -12.38
CA LEU A 326 23.36 -21.80 -10.98
C LEU A 326 22.72 -20.52 -10.44
N SER A 327 22.71 -19.45 -11.23
CA SER A 327 22.08 -18.17 -10.88
C SER A 327 20.58 -18.34 -10.66
N LEU A 328 19.84 -18.85 -11.66
CA LEU A 328 18.39 -18.97 -11.62
C LEU A 328 17.94 -19.97 -10.55
N THR A 329 18.56 -21.16 -10.50
CA THR A 329 18.21 -22.16 -9.48
C THR A 329 18.57 -21.67 -8.07
N GLY A 330 19.69 -20.97 -7.90
CA GLY A 330 20.08 -20.37 -6.63
C GLY A 330 19.07 -19.32 -6.18
N LEU A 331 18.77 -18.34 -7.03
CA LEU A 331 17.83 -17.24 -6.71
C LEU A 331 16.43 -17.78 -6.40
N VAL A 332 15.91 -18.72 -7.20
CA VAL A 332 14.61 -19.35 -6.96
C VAL A 332 14.61 -20.16 -5.67
N ARG A 333 15.64 -21.00 -5.44
CA ARG A 333 15.72 -21.85 -4.24
C ARG A 333 15.79 -21.03 -2.96
N PHE A 334 16.61 -19.97 -2.93
CA PHE A 334 16.68 -19.09 -1.76
C PHE A 334 15.42 -18.24 -1.61
N GLY A 335 14.84 -17.78 -2.71
CA GLY A 335 13.55 -17.10 -2.72
C GLY A 335 12.44 -17.93 -2.08
N ILE A 336 12.30 -19.20 -2.47
CA ILE A 336 11.31 -20.13 -1.89
C ILE A 336 11.56 -20.36 -0.39
N LYS A 337 12.83 -20.39 0.04
CA LYS A 337 13.20 -20.46 1.47
C LYS A 337 12.88 -19.18 2.25
N GLY A 338 12.54 -18.08 1.59
CA GLY A 338 12.17 -16.81 2.20
C GLY A 338 13.17 -15.69 2.07
N ASP A 339 14.27 -15.88 1.33
CA ASP A 339 15.21 -14.80 1.04
C ASP A 339 14.56 -13.80 0.09
N ARG A 340 14.21 -12.62 0.62
CA ARG A 340 13.54 -11.58 -0.15
C ARG A 340 14.49 -10.88 -1.13
N PHE A 341 15.79 -10.83 -0.80
CA PHE A 341 16.81 -10.30 -1.71
C PHE A 341 17.03 -11.23 -2.90
N ALA A 342 16.85 -12.54 -2.73
CA ALA A 342 16.96 -13.48 -3.84
C ALA A 342 15.84 -13.28 -4.87
N TRP A 343 14.61 -13.02 -4.42
CA TRP A 343 13.52 -12.62 -5.33
C TRP A 343 13.78 -11.27 -6.00
N LEU A 344 14.39 -10.32 -5.28
CA LEU A 344 14.77 -9.03 -5.85
C LEU A 344 15.82 -9.20 -6.95
N GLY A 345 16.84 -10.02 -6.71
CA GLY A 345 17.88 -10.36 -7.68
C GLY A 345 17.31 -11.04 -8.92
N LEU A 346 16.40 -12.01 -8.75
CA LEU A 346 15.72 -12.65 -9.87
C LEU A 346 14.87 -11.66 -10.67
N SER A 347 14.08 -10.84 -9.98
CA SER A 347 13.26 -9.83 -10.63
C SER A 347 14.13 -8.84 -11.40
N PHE A 348 15.23 -8.38 -10.81
CA PHE A 348 16.19 -7.51 -11.48
C PHE A 348 16.77 -8.17 -12.71
N PHE A 349 17.27 -9.41 -12.60
CA PHE A 349 17.85 -10.15 -13.72
C PHE A 349 16.89 -10.27 -14.91
N VAL A 350 15.64 -10.67 -14.66
CA VAL A 350 14.61 -10.83 -15.70
C VAL A 350 14.30 -9.50 -16.39
N TRP A 351 14.01 -8.45 -15.63
CA TRP A 351 13.62 -7.17 -16.22
C TRP A 351 14.79 -6.42 -16.83
N TYR A 352 15.98 -6.55 -16.24
CA TYR A 352 17.22 -6.07 -16.83
C TYR A 352 17.49 -6.74 -18.18
N THR A 353 17.22 -8.05 -18.32
CA THR A 353 17.29 -8.74 -19.62
C THR A 353 16.30 -8.13 -20.63
N VAL A 354 15.02 -8.05 -20.26
CA VAL A 354 13.93 -7.57 -21.12
C VAL A 354 14.18 -6.16 -21.65
N TYR A 355 14.52 -5.23 -20.76
CA TYR A 355 14.75 -3.83 -21.11
C TYR A 355 16.18 -3.57 -21.60
N GLY A 356 17.15 -4.36 -21.14
CA GLY A 356 18.55 -4.29 -21.54
C GLY A 356 18.73 -4.52 -23.04
N ALA A 357 18.03 -5.50 -23.59
CA ALA A 357 18.05 -5.84 -25.01
C ALA A 357 17.11 -4.97 -25.88
N LYS A 358 16.28 -4.09 -25.29
CA LYS A 358 15.18 -3.38 -25.98
C LYS A 358 15.65 -2.26 -26.93
N LEU A 359 16.83 -1.67 -26.71
CA LEU A 359 17.22 -0.39 -27.30
C LEU A 359 17.60 -0.41 -28.80
N GLY A 360 17.57 -1.56 -29.44
CA GLY A 360 17.95 -1.72 -30.85
C GLY A 360 19.38 -2.23 -31.02
N LYS A 361 19.70 -2.70 -32.23
CA LYS A 361 20.99 -3.32 -32.56
C LYS A 361 22.16 -2.37 -32.28
N GLY A 362 23.07 -2.77 -31.39
CA GLY A 362 24.27 -2.01 -31.02
C GLY A 362 24.05 -0.91 -29.98
N ALA A 363 22.81 -0.72 -29.51
CA ALA A 363 22.47 0.23 -28.45
C ALA A 363 22.00 -0.48 -27.17
N GLU A 364 22.11 -1.82 -27.10
CA GLU A 364 21.71 -2.60 -25.93
C GLU A 364 22.64 -2.35 -24.74
N PHE A 365 22.13 -2.59 -23.53
CA PHE A 365 22.94 -2.51 -22.32
C PHE A 365 23.80 -3.74 -22.15
N TRP A 366 24.99 -3.55 -21.57
CA TRP A 366 25.79 -4.65 -21.05
C TRP A 366 24.94 -5.59 -20.18
N PRO A 367 25.02 -6.92 -20.32
CA PRO A 367 25.89 -7.68 -21.22
C PRO A 367 25.28 -8.01 -22.59
N TYR A 368 24.14 -7.42 -22.96
CA TYR A 368 23.36 -7.71 -24.17
C TYR A 368 23.82 -6.96 -25.43
N ALA A 369 24.82 -6.07 -25.29
CA ALA A 369 25.37 -5.25 -26.37
C ALA A 369 25.77 -6.10 -27.59
N GLY A 370 25.16 -5.82 -28.74
CA GLY A 370 25.49 -6.44 -30.03
C GLY A 370 24.80 -7.77 -30.34
N TRP A 371 24.19 -8.45 -29.36
CA TRP A 371 23.56 -9.76 -29.58
C TRP A 371 22.13 -9.86 -29.05
N GLY A 372 21.78 -9.17 -27.96
CA GLY A 372 20.52 -9.40 -27.25
C GLY A 372 19.28 -9.02 -28.06
N TYR A 373 19.33 -7.93 -28.81
CA TYR A 373 18.20 -7.53 -29.66
C TYR A 373 17.92 -8.57 -30.75
N ALA A 374 18.98 -9.10 -31.38
CA ALA A 374 18.86 -10.15 -32.39
C ALA A 374 18.36 -11.47 -31.78
N PHE A 375 18.90 -11.86 -30.62
CA PHE A 375 18.51 -13.07 -29.90
C PHE A 375 17.01 -13.10 -29.53
N LEU A 376 16.43 -11.95 -29.18
CA LEU A 376 15.02 -11.83 -28.85
C LEU A 376 14.13 -11.44 -30.04
N SER A 377 14.70 -11.23 -31.22
CA SER A 377 13.95 -10.97 -32.45
C SER A 377 13.71 -12.29 -33.17
N PHE A 378 12.45 -12.60 -33.46
CA PHE A 378 12.04 -13.86 -34.09
C PHE A 378 10.79 -13.65 -34.95
N PHE A 379 10.51 -14.57 -35.88
CA PHE A 379 9.45 -14.45 -36.90
C PHE A 379 9.49 -13.14 -37.71
N ASP A 380 10.69 -12.73 -38.15
CA ASP A 380 10.89 -11.50 -38.95
C ASP A 380 10.35 -10.22 -38.29
N ARG A 381 10.20 -10.23 -36.97
CA ARG A 381 9.75 -9.09 -36.18
C ARG A 381 10.80 -8.70 -35.15
N PRO A 382 11.06 -7.39 -34.98
CA PRO A 382 12.05 -6.92 -34.02
C PRO A 382 11.61 -7.16 -32.58
N TRP A 383 12.56 -7.24 -31.66
CA TRP A 383 12.28 -7.33 -30.22
C TRP A 383 11.40 -6.18 -29.70
N SER A 384 11.48 -4.97 -30.28
CA SER A 384 10.60 -3.86 -29.89
C SER A 384 9.11 -4.18 -30.10
N PHE A 385 8.76 -4.91 -31.16
CA PHE A 385 7.40 -5.37 -31.43
C PHE A 385 6.99 -6.46 -30.45
N TRP A 386 7.84 -7.47 -30.22
CA TRP A 386 7.53 -8.54 -29.27
C TRP A 386 7.40 -8.04 -27.84
N TYR A 387 8.17 -7.01 -27.48
CA TYR A 387 7.99 -6.31 -26.21
C TYR A 387 6.60 -5.68 -26.11
N THR A 388 6.09 -5.00 -27.14
CA THR A 388 4.75 -4.37 -27.09
C THR A 388 3.64 -5.42 -27.07
N VAL A 389 3.81 -6.55 -27.78
CA VAL A 389 2.93 -7.72 -27.67
C VAL A 389 2.93 -8.29 -26.25
N MET A 390 4.11 -8.57 -25.69
CA MET A 390 4.25 -9.11 -24.33
C MET A 390 3.64 -8.16 -23.28
N TYR A 391 3.92 -6.85 -23.41
CA TYR A 391 3.37 -5.84 -22.51
C TYR A 391 1.83 -5.80 -22.57
N THR A 392 1.27 -5.81 -23.78
CA THR A 392 -0.18 -5.80 -24.01
C THR A 392 -0.84 -7.09 -23.51
N ALA A 393 -0.20 -8.25 -23.70
CA ALA A 393 -0.66 -9.52 -23.19
C ALA A 393 -0.69 -9.56 -21.66
N LEU A 394 0.40 -9.16 -21.00
CA LEU A 394 0.48 -9.07 -19.53
C LEU A 394 -0.60 -8.12 -18.99
N MET A 395 -0.71 -6.93 -19.56
CA MET A 395 -1.73 -5.95 -19.22
C MET A 395 -3.15 -6.49 -19.35
N THR A 396 -3.43 -7.22 -20.43
CA THR A 396 -4.76 -7.76 -20.70
C THR A 396 -5.11 -8.88 -19.72
N ILE A 397 -4.22 -9.86 -19.54
CA ILE A 397 -4.45 -11.01 -18.64
C ILE A 397 -4.68 -10.51 -17.21
N PHE A 398 -3.77 -9.67 -16.70
CA PHE A 398 -3.87 -9.17 -15.34
C PHE A 398 -4.92 -8.08 -15.18
N GLY A 399 -5.22 -7.32 -16.24
CA GLY A 399 -6.27 -6.31 -16.25
C GLY A 399 -7.66 -6.92 -16.19
N ILE A 400 -7.91 -8.03 -16.88
CA ILE A 400 -9.18 -8.77 -16.78
C ILE A 400 -9.34 -9.35 -15.37
N GLN A 401 -8.27 -9.90 -14.77
CA GLN A 401 -8.31 -10.37 -13.38
C GLN A 401 -8.64 -9.24 -12.39
N ALA A 402 -8.00 -8.07 -12.57
CA ALA A 402 -8.24 -6.91 -11.72
C ALA A 402 -9.64 -6.31 -11.93
N LEU A 403 -10.12 -6.25 -13.18
CA LEU A 403 -11.49 -5.85 -13.53
C LEU A 403 -12.52 -6.77 -12.88
N LYS A 404 -12.30 -8.09 -12.93
CA LYS A 404 -13.17 -9.05 -12.25
C LYS A 404 -13.20 -8.80 -10.74
N ARG A 405 -12.04 -8.78 -10.10
CA ARG A 405 -11.91 -8.63 -8.64
C ARG A 405 -12.47 -7.32 -8.09
N TRP A 406 -12.17 -6.20 -8.74
CA TRP A 406 -12.48 -4.86 -8.24
C TRP A 406 -13.76 -4.29 -8.81
N GLY A 407 -14.12 -4.67 -10.04
CA GLY A 407 -15.29 -4.19 -10.76
C GLY A 407 -16.45 -5.18 -10.68
N LEU A 408 -16.35 -6.31 -11.38
CA LEU A 408 -17.48 -7.23 -11.61
C LEU A 408 -17.95 -7.92 -10.31
N ASP A 409 -17.03 -8.53 -9.55
CA ASP A 409 -17.36 -9.27 -8.33
C ASP A 409 -17.96 -8.36 -7.24
N ARG A 410 -17.60 -7.07 -7.26
CA ARG A 410 -18.07 -6.05 -6.33
C ARG A 410 -19.20 -5.17 -6.88
N LYS A 411 -19.58 -5.35 -8.15
CA LYS A 411 -20.54 -4.51 -8.89
C LYS A 411 -20.21 -3.00 -8.86
N ASP A 412 -18.92 -2.66 -8.79
CA ASP A 412 -18.45 -1.27 -8.75
C ASP A 412 -18.26 -0.71 -10.17
N LYS A 413 -19.21 0.12 -10.61
CA LYS A 413 -19.20 0.75 -11.95
C LYS A 413 -17.97 1.62 -12.18
N PHE A 414 -17.48 2.31 -11.14
CA PHE A 414 -16.31 3.17 -11.26
C PHE A 414 -15.06 2.34 -11.58
N GLN A 415 -14.88 1.21 -10.88
CA GLN A 415 -13.77 0.30 -11.15
C GLN A 415 -13.90 -0.39 -12.52
N ILE A 416 -15.11 -0.75 -12.94
CA ILE A 416 -15.35 -1.32 -14.27
C ILE A 416 -14.86 -0.37 -15.36
N TRP A 417 -15.37 0.87 -15.38
CA TRP A 417 -15.00 1.85 -16.40
C TRP A 417 -13.52 2.22 -16.37
N ARG A 418 -12.91 2.23 -15.17
CA ARG A 418 -11.49 2.49 -15.02
C ARG A 418 -10.63 1.45 -15.72
N PHE A 419 -10.88 0.16 -15.48
CA PHE A 419 -10.11 -0.90 -16.11
C PHE A 419 -10.44 -1.07 -17.60
N VAL A 420 -11.69 -0.84 -18.01
CA VAL A 420 -12.07 -0.79 -19.42
C VAL A 420 -11.29 0.31 -20.14
N SER A 421 -11.31 1.54 -19.61
CA SER A 421 -10.51 2.66 -20.14
C SER A 421 -9.04 2.26 -20.26
N LEU A 422 -8.45 1.75 -19.18
CA LEU A 422 -7.04 1.39 -19.14
C LEU A 422 -6.65 0.35 -20.22
N LEU A 423 -7.47 -0.68 -20.39
CA LEU A 423 -7.26 -1.72 -21.40
C LEU A 423 -7.48 -1.18 -22.82
N SER A 424 -8.52 -0.37 -23.04
CA SER A 424 -8.78 0.28 -24.33
C SER A 424 -7.63 1.19 -24.74
N PHE A 425 -7.08 1.98 -23.82
CA PHE A 425 -5.92 2.83 -24.10
C PHE A 425 -4.69 2.01 -24.47
N GLN A 426 -4.44 0.90 -23.76
CA GLN A 426 -3.35 -0.02 -24.11
C GLN A 426 -3.50 -0.61 -25.50
N TRP A 427 -4.68 -1.14 -25.84
CA TRP A 427 -4.92 -1.76 -27.14
C TRP A 427 -4.91 -0.74 -28.27
N ILE A 428 -5.58 0.40 -28.11
CA ILE A 428 -5.74 1.37 -29.20
C ILE A 428 -4.47 2.21 -29.36
N PHE A 429 -4.05 2.92 -28.31
CA PHE A 429 -3.01 3.95 -28.42
C PHE A 429 -1.59 3.43 -28.25
N PHE A 430 -1.40 2.30 -27.55
CA PHE A 430 -0.07 1.77 -27.27
C PHE A 430 0.26 0.47 -28.01
N PHE A 431 -0.67 -0.04 -28.82
CA PHE A 431 -0.45 -1.24 -29.63
C PHE A 431 -0.94 -1.06 -31.06
N LEU A 432 -2.25 -0.91 -31.28
CA LEU A 432 -2.83 -0.83 -32.63
C LEU A 432 -2.35 0.39 -33.42
N ILE A 433 -2.36 1.58 -32.82
CA ILE A 433 -1.92 2.81 -33.51
C ILE A 433 -0.44 2.74 -33.89
N PRO A 434 0.50 2.53 -32.95
CA PRO A 434 1.93 2.58 -33.28
C PRO A 434 2.39 1.42 -34.17
N GLU A 435 1.87 0.21 -33.95
CA GLU A 435 2.38 -1.00 -34.62
C GLU A 435 1.69 -1.30 -35.95
N PHE A 436 0.46 -0.82 -36.18
CA PHE A 436 -0.32 -1.16 -37.37
C PHE A 436 -0.94 0.06 -38.07
N LEU A 437 -1.78 0.84 -37.37
CA LEU A 437 -2.59 1.87 -38.03
C LEU A 437 -1.76 3.04 -38.55
N PHE A 438 -0.70 3.44 -37.84
CA PHE A 438 0.15 4.54 -38.30
C PHE A 438 0.89 4.18 -39.59
N GLN A 439 1.47 2.97 -39.66
CA GLN A 439 2.14 2.48 -40.86
C GLN A 439 1.17 2.40 -42.04
N SER A 440 -0.01 1.81 -41.81
CA SER A 440 -1.05 1.71 -42.82
C SER A 440 -1.58 3.08 -43.28
N ALA A 441 -1.67 4.06 -42.38
CA ALA A 441 -2.11 5.41 -42.71
C ALA A 441 -1.09 6.18 -43.56
N VAL A 442 0.20 5.91 -43.39
CA VAL A 442 1.29 6.44 -44.22
C VAL A 442 1.29 5.77 -45.59
N GLU A 443 1.28 4.43 -45.63
CA GLU A 443 1.28 3.64 -46.88
C GLU A 443 0.07 3.96 -47.78
N ASN A 444 -1.12 4.07 -47.20
CA ASN A 444 -2.35 4.38 -47.92
C ASN A 444 -2.67 5.88 -48.00
N GLN A 445 -1.75 6.76 -47.56
CA GLN A 445 -1.87 8.22 -47.61
C GLN A 445 -3.12 8.81 -46.93
N TRP A 446 -3.68 8.14 -45.90
CA TRP A 446 -4.89 8.59 -45.18
C TRP A 446 -4.70 9.93 -44.46
N ILE A 447 -3.46 10.27 -44.13
CA ILE A 447 -3.05 11.51 -43.48
C ILE A 447 -2.77 12.66 -44.48
N GLY A 448 -3.03 12.42 -45.76
CA GLY A 448 -2.74 13.34 -46.86
C GLY A 448 -1.36 13.08 -47.48
N GLU A 449 -1.31 13.18 -48.81
CA GLU A 449 -0.13 12.87 -49.63
C GLU A 449 1.13 13.64 -49.20
N LYS A 450 0.99 14.93 -48.88
CA LYS A 450 2.12 15.76 -48.44
C LYS A 450 2.77 15.29 -47.14
N LEU A 451 1.97 14.78 -46.20
CA LEU A 451 2.48 14.36 -44.88
C LEU A 451 2.99 12.91 -44.93
N ALA A 452 2.34 12.06 -45.73
CA ALA A 452 2.79 10.69 -45.98
C ALA A 452 4.12 10.64 -46.74
N ALA A 453 4.37 11.61 -47.63
CA ALA A 453 5.61 11.71 -48.39
C ALA A 453 6.79 12.35 -47.62
N ASP A 454 6.55 12.97 -46.46
CA ASP A 454 7.62 13.57 -45.64
C ASP A 454 8.35 12.50 -44.83
N PRO A 455 9.65 12.22 -45.10
CA PRO A 455 10.42 11.21 -44.37
C PRO A 455 10.51 11.50 -42.86
N GLN A 456 10.52 12.78 -42.45
CA GLN A 456 10.57 13.16 -41.04
C GLN A 456 9.29 12.79 -40.28
N PHE A 457 8.17 12.61 -40.98
CA PHE A 457 6.92 12.15 -40.40
C PHE A 457 6.73 10.63 -40.58
N ALA A 458 6.91 10.13 -41.80
CA ALA A 458 6.63 8.75 -42.20
C ALA A 458 7.49 7.71 -41.44
N GLU A 459 8.79 7.98 -41.26
CA GLU A 459 9.72 7.01 -40.64
C GLU A 459 9.70 7.04 -39.10
N GLN A 460 8.93 7.95 -38.51
CA GLN A 460 8.93 8.19 -37.06
C GLN A 460 7.64 7.71 -36.38
N ALA A 461 7.13 6.54 -36.80
CA ALA A 461 5.88 5.95 -36.28
C ALA A 461 5.83 5.84 -34.75
N TRP A 462 6.96 5.60 -34.10
CA TRP A 462 7.09 5.55 -32.64
C TRP A 462 6.74 6.88 -31.95
N ARG A 463 6.69 8.02 -32.66
CA ARG A 463 6.21 9.29 -32.07
C ARG A 463 4.70 9.31 -31.80
N SER A 464 3.95 8.38 -32.37
CA SER A 464 2.53 8.20 -32.08
C SER A 464 2.24 7.91 -30.60
N TYR A 465 3.20 7.40 -29.83
CA TYR A 465 3.09 7.33 -28.36
C TYR A 465 2.86 8.71 -27.71
N GLY A 466 3.36 9.78 -28.34
CA GLY A 466 3.16 11.17 -27.95
C GLY A 466 1.75 11.72 -28.20
N ILE A 467 0.85 10.96 -28.83
CA ILE A 467 -0.58 11.28 -28.88
C ILE A 467 -1.15 11.33 -27.45
N VAL A 468 -0.69 10.41 -26.59
CA VAL A 468 -1.18 10.25 -25.22
C VAL A 468 -0.14 10.69 -24.20
N TYR A 469 1.15 10.38 -24.42
CA TYR A 469 2.18 10.76 -23.46
C TYR A 469 2.65 12.20 -23.64
N ALA A 470 2.36 13.02 -22.63
CA ALA A 470 2.80 14.40 -22.54
C ALA A 470 4.25 14.53 -22.04
N TRP A 471 4.88 15.67 -22.34
CA TRP A 471 6.08 16.12 -21.65
C TRP A 471 5.76 16.33 -20.14
N PRO A 472 6.67 15.97 -19.22
CA PRO A 472 8.07 15.59 -19.43
C PRO A 472 8.29 14.08 -19.56
N LEU A 473 7.24 13.26 -19.51
CA LEU A 473 7.40 11.81 -19.60
C LEU A 473 7.86 11.38 -20.99
N PHE A 474 7.24 11.90 -22.05
CA PHE A 474 7.67 11.64 -23.42
C PHE A 474 8.50 12.81 -23.93
N PHE A 475 9.77 12.80 -23.55
CA PHE A 475 10.72 13.87 -23.85
C PHE A 475 10.91 14.04 -25.35
N TYR A 476 10.91 12.92 -26.08
CA TYR A 476 11.18 12.84 -27.51
C TYR A 476 10.32 13.74 -28.38
N THR A 477 9.11 14.10 -27.98
CA THR A 477 8.22 14.99 -28.76
C THR A 477 8.91 16.26 -29.25
N PHE A 478 9.89 16.77 -28.51
CA PHE A 478 10.60 18.01 -28.82
C PHE A 478 12.02 17.83 -29.35
N PHE A 479 12.56 16.61 -29.37
CA PHE A 479 13.98 16.36 -29.67
C PHE A 479 14.16 15.33 -30.77
N TYR A 480 15.38 15.16 -31.30
CA TYR A 480 15.69 14.23 -32.41
C TYR A 480 14.95 14.56 -33.72
N ASN A 481 15.07 15.81 -34.19
CA ASN A 481 14.48 16.31 -35.44
C ASN A 481 13.00 15.96 -35.59
N PRO A 482 12.13 16.47 -34.69
CA PRO A 482 10.69 16.23 -34.76
C PRO A 482 10.06 17.03 -35.91
N HIS A 483 9.13 16.40 -36.63
CA HIS A 483 8.23 17.15 -37.51
C HIS A 483 7.38 18.14 -36.69
N GLN A 484 7.07 19.31 -37.27
CA GLN A 484 6.40 20.43 -36.57
C GLN A 484 5.07 20.03 -35.91
N ILE A 485 4.32 19.11 -36.55
CA ILE A 485 3.03 18.63 -36.02
C ILE A 485 3.16 17.98 -34.64
N TRP A 486 4.23 17.22 -34.40
CA TRP A 486 4.46 16.55 -33.13
C TRP A 486 4.81 17.56 -32.04
N VAL A 487 5.60 18.59 -32.38
CA VAL A 487 5.95 19.67 -31.46
C VAL A 487 4.70 20.45 -31.06
N ILE A 488 3.89 20.89 -32.02
CA ILE A 488 2.66 21.65 -31.77
C ILE A 488 1.71 20.82 -30.90
N TRP A 489 1.46 19.57 -31.28
CA TRP A 489 0.62 18.66 -30.49
C TRP A 489 1.18 18.45 -29.08
N GLY A 490 2.48 18.25 -28.94
CA GLY A 490 3.15 18.08 -27.64
C GLY A 490 2.93 19.27 -26.71
N VAL A 491 3.08 20.50 -27.22
CA VAL A 491 2.81 21.72 -26.47
C VAL A 491 1.35 21.80 -26.06
N VAL A 492 0.41 21.57 -26.99
CA VAL A 492 -1.03 21.58 -26.72
C VAL A 492 -1.40 20.52 -25.68
N LEU A 493 -0.90 19.30 -25.82
CA LEU A 493 -1.15 18.21 -24.90
C LEU A 493 -0.64 18.54 -23.49
N THR A 494 0.60 18.99 -23.36
CA THR A 494 1.24 19.27 -22.06
C THR A 494 0.69 20.51 -21.36
N PHE A 495 0.44 21.61 -22.09
CA PHE A 495 0.13 22.91 -21.49
C PHE A 495 -1.34 23.30 -21.60
N VAL A 496 -2.16 22.57 -22.36
CA VAL A 496 -3.61 22.81 -22.48
C VAL A 496 -4.40 21.60 -22.04
N VAL A 497 -4.24 20.44 -22.70
CA VAL A 497 -5.09 19.26 -22.46
C VAL A 497 -4.86 18.68 -21.07
N ILE A 498 -3.60 18.48 -20.65
CA ILE A 498 -3.27 17.93 -19.33
C ILE A 498 -3.74 18.86 -18.20
N PRO A 499 -3.48 20.18 -18.20
CA PRO A 499 -4.02 21.08 -17.18
C PRO A 499 -5.54 21.08 -17.08
N ILE A 500 -6.24 21.08 -18.22
CA ILE A 500 -7.71 20.94 -18.26
C ILE A 500 -8.11 19.61 -17.61
N PHE A 501 -7.52 18.50 -18.04
CA PHE A 501 -7.79 17.19 -17.45
C PHE A 501 -7.57 17.18 -15.92
N VAL A 502 -6.46 17.76 -15.46
CA VAL A 502 -6.09 17.83 -14.05
C VAL A 502 -7.08 18.67 -13.23
N LEU A 503 -7.63 19.74 -13.81
CA LEU A 503 -8.64 20.57 -13.15
C LEU A 503 -9.90 19.77 -12.79
N PHE A 504 -10.34 18.88 -13.69
CA PHE A 504 -11.55 18.07 -13.48
C PHE A 504 -11.28 16.77 -12.71
N PHE A 505 -10.14 16.13 -12.97
CA PHE A 505 -9.89 14.74 -12.57
C PHE A 505 -8.67 14.55 -11.67
N GLY A 506 -7.95 15.63 -11.34
CA GLY A 506 -6.70 15.56 -10.59
C GLY A 506 -5.68 14.68 -11.33
N LYS A 507 -5.03 13.77 -10.61
CA LYS A 507 -4.00 12.87 -11.18
C LYS A 507 -4.53 11.55 -11.75
N ARG A 508 -5.84 11.46 -12.09
CA ARG A 508 -6.46 10.20 -12.57
C ARG A 508 -5.84 9.65 -13.86
N TYR A 509 -5.12 10.45 -14.64
CA TYR A 509 -4.37 10.02 -15.82
C TYR A 509 -3.49 8.79 -15.52
N CYS A 510 -2.84 8.77 -14.36
CA CYS A 510 -1.98 7.68 -13.91
C CYS A 510 -2.70 6.34 -13.65
N SER A 511 -4.04 6.33 -13.55
CA SER A 511 -4.84 5.13 -13.25
C SER A 511 -5.90 4.79 -14.30
N TRP A 512 -6.11 5.66 -15.29
CA TRP A 512 -7.12 5.50 -16.36
C TRP A 512 -6.54 5.44 -17.77
N ILE A 513 -5.38 6.06 -18.00
CA ILE A 513 -4.86 6.33 -19.36
C ILE A 513 -3.41 5.86 -19.52
N CYS A 514 -2.52 6.23 -18.59
CA CYS A 514 -1.09 5.98 -18.71
C CYS A 514 -0.74 4.49 -18.82
N GLY A 515 0.03 4.06 -19.82
CA GLY A 515 0.47 2.67 -19.97
C GLY A 515 1.35 2.20 -18.80
N CYS A 516 2.37 2.96 -18.40
CA CYS A 516 3.19 2.65 -17.21
C CYS A 516 2.32 2.52 -15.94
N GLY A 517 1.33 3.43 -15.82
CA GLY A 517 0.34 3.38 -14.76
C GLY A 517 -0.54 2.14 -14.86
N GLY A 518 -0.87 1.70 -16.07
CA GLY A 518 -1.67 0.52 -16.32
C GLY A 518 -1.00 -0.76 -15.88
N LEU A 519 0.28 -0.97 -16.21
CA LEU A 519 0.99 -2.18 -15.77
C LEU A 519 1.05 -2.25 -14.25
N ALA A 520 1.20 -1.10 -13.59
CA ALA A 520 1.11 -0.97 -12.14
C ALA A 520 -0.29 -1.28 -11.56
N GLU A 521 -1.37 -0.94 -12.27
CA GLU A 521 -2.75 -1.20 -11.83
C GLU A 521 -3.22 -2.62 -12.08
N THR A 522 -2.60 -3.30 -13.05
CA THR A 522 -2.95 -4.67 -13.45
C THR A 522 -1.99 -5.66 -12.82
N PHE A 523 -0.80 -5.84 -13.40
CA PHE A 523 0.22 -6.74 -12.90
C PHE A 523 0.69 -6.35 -11.48
N GLY A 524 0.92 -5.06 -11.27
CA GLY A 524 1.32 -4.50 -9.96
C GLY A 524 0.24 -4.57 -8.86
N ASP A 525 -1.02 -4.87 -9.20
CA ASP A 525 -2.16 -4.91 -8.25
C ASP A 525 -1.88 -5.82 -7.05
N ARG A 526 -1.23 -6.96 -7.33
CA ARG A 526 -0.95 -8.01 -6.36
C ARG A 526 -0.16 -7.50 -5.14
N TRP A 527 0.67 -6.50 -5.36
CA TRP A 527 1.59 -5.96 -4.36
C TRP A 527 1.20 -4.58 -3.83
N ARG A 528 -0.03 -4.11 -4.09
CA ARG A 528 -0.50 -2.79 -3.62
C ARG A 528 -0.34 -2.56 -2.12
N HIS A 529 -0.45 -3.62 -1.32
CA HIS A 529 -0.39 -3.58 0.13
C HIS A 529 1.00 -3.21 0.65
N LEU A 530 2.04 -3.52 -0.14
CA LEU A 530 3.45 -3.24 0.14
C LEU A 530 3.87 -1.80 -0.18
N ALA A 531 2.96 -0.94 -0.64
CA ALA A 531 3.27 0.45 -0.93
C ALA A 531 3.84 1.16 0.33
N PRO A 532 5.00 1.85 0.24
CA PRO A 532 5.64 2.48 1.40
C PRO A 532 4.75 3.54 2.04
N LYS A 533 4.59 3.50 3.37
CA LYS A 533 3.75 4.41 4.16
C LYS A 533 4.57 5.19 5.18
N GLY A 534 4.02 6.28 5.70
CA GLY A 534 4.62 7.08 6.76
C GLY A 534 5.49 8.25 6.29
N LYS A 535 6.11 8.94 7.26
CA LYS A 535 6.81 10.23 7.04
C LYS A 535 8.03 10.10 6.12
N THR A 536 8.81 9.03 6.25
CA THR A 536 9.98 8.78 5.39
C THR A 536 9.58 8.62 3.94
N SER A 537 8.52 7.85 3.68
CA SER A 537 7.95 7.67 2.35
C SER A 537 7.46 9.00 1.74
N ILE A 538 6.85 9.88 2.53
CA ILE A 538 6.47 11.23 2.07
C ILE A 538 7.70 12.06 1.68
N ARG A 539 8.81 11.97 2.43
CA ARG A 539 10.06 12.68 2.09
C ARG A 539 10.64 12.23 0.74
N TRP A 540 10.50 10.95 0.39
CA TRP A 540 10.95 10.45 -0.91
C TRP A 540 10.20 11.05 -2.10
N GLU A 541 9.03 11.65 -1.91
CA GLU A 541 8.30 12.36 -2.98
C GLU A 541 9.06 13.58 -3.54
N TRP A 542 10.10 14.05 -2.83
CA TRP A 542 11.05 15.04 -3.35
C TRP A 542 11.79 14.55 -4.60
N MET A 543 12.08 13.25 -4.70
CA MET A 543 12.79 12.67 -5.85
C MET A 543 12.07 13.00 -7.16
N GLY A 544 10.73 13.01 -7.18
CA GLY A 544 9.95 13.31 -8.38
C GLY A 544 10.05 14.78 -8.77
N THR A 545 10.20 15.67 -7.78
CA THR A 545 10.52 17.09 -8.02
C THR A 545 11.89 17.22 -8.67
N ALA A 546 12.90 16.50 -8.16
CA ALA A 546 14.25 16.54 -8.70
C ALA A 546 14.28 16.06 -10.17
N VAL A 547 13.62 14.94 -10.48
CA VAL A 547 13.54 14.44 -11.88
C VAL A 547 12.83 15.45 -12.79
N LEU A 548 11.75 16.09 -12.33
CA LEU A 548 11.05 17.13 -13.09
C LEU A 548 11.94 18.36 -13.35
N ILE A 549 12.68 18.82 -12.34
CA ILE A 549 13.63 19.95 -12.50
C ILE A 549 14.71 19.60 -13.51
N ILE A 550 15.29 18.41 -13.42
CA ILE A 550 16.30 17.93 -14.38
C ILE A 550 15.72 17.91 -15.80
N ALA A 551 14.51 17.37 -15.99
CA ALA A 551 13.84 17.37 -17.29
C ALA A 551 13.62 18.80 -17.83
N ALA A 552 13.20 19.74 -16.97
CA ALA A 552 13.01 21.13 -17.34
C ALA A 552 14.33 21.82 -17.73
N VAL A 553 15.39 21.63 -16.95
CA VAL A 553 16.72 22.20 -17.24
C VAL A 553 17.28 21.67 -18.56
N ILE A 554 17.20 20.36 -18.80
CA ILE A 554 17.64 19.78 -20.07
C ILE A 554 16.81 20.34 -21.23
N THR A 555 15.49 20.47 -21.05
CA THR A 555 14.61 21.09 -22.08
C THR A 555 15.06 22.50 -22.41
N VAL A 556 15.33 23.34 -21.40
CA VAL A 556 15.79 24.71 -21.59
C VAL A 556 17.14 24.74 -22.32
N PHE A 557 18.11 23.92 -21.90
CA PHE A 557 19.42 23.85 -22.56
C PHE A 557 19.33 23.46 -24.03
N VAL A 558 18.43 22.54 -24.37
CA VAL A 558 18.23 22.16 -25.77
C VAL A 558 17.57 23.29 -26.58
N LEU A 559 16.58 23.99 -26.00
CA LEU A 559 15.92 25.11 -26.69
C LEU A 559 16.85 26.29 -26.97
N ILE A 560 17.82 26.56 -26.08
CA ILE A 560 18.77 27.67 -26.24
C ILE A 560 20.07 27.27 -26.97
N ARG A 561 20.28 25.97 -27.23
CA ARG A 561 21.50 25.44 -27.83
C ARG A 561 21.86 26.14 -29.14
N ASP A 562 20.86 26.33 -30.00
CA ASP A 562 21.06 26.84 -31.35
C ASP A 562 21.22 28.38 -31.35
N ILE A 563 20.87 29.04 -30.25
CA ILE A 563 21.08 30.49 -30.01
C ILE A 563 22.46 30.73 -29.36
N TYR A 564 22.85 29.85 -28.45
CA TYR A 564 24.08 29.96 -27.66
C TYR A 564 24.88 28.66 -27.74
N HIS A 565 25.81 28.58 -28.70
CA HIS A 565 26.63 27.39 -28.98
C HIS A 565 27.37 26.81 -27.76
N VAL A 566 27.60 27.59 -26.71
CA VAL A 566 28.20 27.15 -25.42
C VAL A 566 27.36 26.07 -24.74
N PHE A 567 26.03 26.06 -24.95
CA PHE A 567 25.13 25.06 -24.33
C PHE A 567 24.94 23.78 -25.16
N ALA A 568 25.58 23.65 -26.34
CA ALA A 568 25.44 22.48 -27.19
C ALA A 568 25.98 21.19 -26.56
N GLY A 569 27.20 21.23 -26.00
CA GLY A 569 27.78 20.08 -25.30
C GLY A 569 26.94 19.62 -24.09
N PRO A 570 26.58 20.52 -23.15
CA PRO A 570 25.70 20.20 -22.04
C PRO A 570 24.32 19.67 -22.45
N ALA A 571 23.73 20.22 -23.52
CA ALA A 571 22.43 19.78 -24.04
C ALA A 571 22.48 18.33 -24.58
N GLU A 572 23.50 17.99 -25.38
CA GLU A 572 23.65 16.63 -25.93
C GLU A 572 23.96 15.59 -24.85
N LEU A 573 24.84 15.94 -23.90
CA LEU A 573 25.10 15.10 -22.74
C LEU A 573 23.83 14.90 -21.90
N GLY A 574 23.07 15.98 -21.67
CA GLY A 574 21.80 15.95 -20.95
C GLY A 574 20.78 15.03 -21.61
N ILE A 575 20.59 15.12 -22.93
CA ILE A 575 19.70 14.22 -23.70
C ILE A 575 20.14 12.76 -23.55
N ARG A 576 21.44 12.48 -23.66
CA ARG A 576 21.98 11.11 -23.55
C ARG A 576 21.75 10.53 -22.16
N LEU A 577 22.04 11.31 -21.12
CA LEU A 577 21.81 10.92 -19.73
C LEU A 577 20.33 10.73 -19.43
N TYR A 578 19.46 11.60 -19.97
CA TYR A 578 18.02 11.47 -19.80
C TYR A 578 17.50 10.17 -20.43
N ARG A 579 17.88 9.87 -21.68
CA ARG A 579 17.53 8.60 -22.33
C ARG A 579 17.97 7.38 -21.53
N LEU A 580 19.20 7.41 -21.00
CA LEU A 580 19.75 6.33 -20.20
C LEU A 580 18.94 6.14 -18.91
N TYR A 581 18.86 7.17 -18.09
CA TYR A 581 18.31 7.06 -16.75
C TYR A 581 16.78 7.11 -16.71
N ALA A 582 16.14 8.02 -17.45
CA ALA A 582 14.69 8.21 -17.38
C ALA A 582 13.93 7.07 -18.08
N ASP A 583 14.28 6.71 -19.31
CA ASP A 583 13.44 5.82 -20.13
C ASP A 583 13.69 4.33 -19.90
N VAL A 584 14.93 3.94 -19.60
CA VAL A 584 15.28 2.52 -19.45
C VAL A 584 15.31 2.13 -17.98
N TRP A 585 16.08 2.84 -17.17
CA TRP A 585 16.22 2.52 -15.75
C TRP A 585 14.98 2.89 -14.96
N LEU A 586 14.54 4.14 -15.07
CA LEU A 586 13.50 4.69 -14.21
C LEU A 586 12.08 4.37 -14.67
N VAL A 587 11.79 4.31 -15.97
CA VAL A 587 10.46 3.87 -16.48
C VAL A 587 10.37 2.35 -16.56
N GLY A 588 11.46 1.69 -17.00
CA GLY A 588 11.49 0.28 -17.33
C GLY A 588 11.93 -0.61 -16.17
N ILE A 589 13.25 -0.75 -15.98
CA ILE A 589 13.89 -1.79 -15.16
C ILE A 589 13.55 -1.66 -13.68
N LEU A 590 13.78 -0.49 -13.08
CA LEU A 590 13.68 -0.33 -11.62
C LEU A 590 12.24 -0.48 -11.12
N PRO A 591 11.21 0.15 -11.72
CA PRO A 591 9.84 0.04 -11.20
C PRO A 591 9.35 -1.40 -11.16
N VAL A 592 9.39 -2.10 -12.30
CA VAL A 592 8.86 -3.47 -12.40
C VAL A 592 9.65 -4.45 -11.53
N THR A 593 10.96 -4.20 -11.33
CA THR A 593 11.79 -4.93 -10.37
C THR A 593 11.33 -4.70 -8.94
N LEU A 594 10.89 -3.49 -8.61
CA LEU A 594 10.50 -3.10 -7.26
C LEU A 594 9.02 -3.34 -6.96
N TYR A 595 8.16 -3.61 -7.94
CA TYR A 595 6.73 -3.85 -7.71
C TYR A 595 6.45 -4.91 -6.64
N PRO A 596 7.13 -6.08 -6.63
CA PRO A 596 6.91 -7.10 -5.60
C PRO A 596 7.35 -6.69 -4.18
N PHE A 597 8.01 -5.55 -4.03
CA PHE A 597 8.67 -5.14 -2.78
C PHE A 597 8.15 -3.81 -2.24
N LEU A 598 7.88 -2.85 -3.12
CA LEU A 598 7.45 -1.48 -2.80
C LEU A 598 6.08 -1.13 -3.43
N GLY A 599 5.39 -2.12 -3.98
CA GLY A 599 4.09 -1.98 -4.63
C GLY A 599 4.14 -1.39 -6.05
N GLY A 600 3.03 -1.54 -6.77
CA GLY A 600 2.96 -1.22 -8.20
C GLY A 600 3.19 0.25 -8.56
N LYS A 601 2.91 1.21 -7.67
CA LYS A 601 2.97 2.66 -8.00
C LYS A 601 4.23 3.38 -7.52
N VAL A 602 5.30 2.64 -7.19
CA VAL A 602 6.59 3.23 -6.75
C VAL A 602 7.11 4.26 -7.77
N TRP A 603 7.07 3.94 -9.07
CA TRP A 603 7.42 4.86 -10.18
C TRP A 603 6.57 6.12 -10.19
N CYS A 604 5.24 5.94 -10.22
CA CYS A 604 4.28 7.03 -10.36
C CYS A 604 4.35 8.00 -9.17
N ARG A 605 4.74 7.51 -7.99
CA ARG A 605 4.83 8.33 -6.78
C ARG A 605 6.18 9.06 -6.67
N TYR A 606 7.29 8.40 -6.95
CA TYR A 606 8.62 8.93 -6.61
C TYR A 606 9.42 9.46 -7.79
N TRP A 607 9.23 8.97 -9.01
CA TRP A 607 10.18 9.27 -10.09
C TRP A 607 9.52 9.73 -11.39
N CYS A 608 8.22 9.51 -11.58
CA CYS A 608 7.51 9.95 -12.79
C CYS A 608 7.39 11.49 -12.84
N PRO A 609 8.04 12.15 -13.82
CA PRO A 609 8.04 13.62 -13.88
C PRO A 609 6.68 14.18 -14.31
N LEU A 610 5.93 13.47 -15.17
CA LEU A 610 4.57 13.85 -15.55
C LEU A 610 3.60 13.75 -14.37
N ALA A 611 3.71 12.70 -13.54
CA ALA A 611 2.89 12.58 -12.33
C ALA A 611 3.18 13.71 -11.34
N LYS A 612 4.44 14.16 -11.25
CA LYS A 612 4.83 15.31 -10.45
C LYS A 612 4.29 16.62 -11.03
N LEU A 613 4.39 16.82 -12.34
CA LEU A 613 3.82 18.01 -13.01
C LEU A 613 2.31 18.13 -12.74
N MET A 614 1.56 17.03 -12.95
CA MET A 614 0.12 17.00 -12.64
C MET A 614 -0.17 17.21 -11.15
N HIS A 615 0.71 16.76 -10.25
CA HIS A 615 0.58 17.04 -8.83
C HIS A 615 0.69 18.53 -8.52
N LEU A 616 1.68 19.21 -9.10
CA LEU A 616 1.85 20.66 -8.91
C LEU A 616 0.65 21.44 -9.45
N GLN A 617 0.19 21.09 -10.66
CA GLN A 617 -1.01 21.68 -11.27
C GLN A 617 -2.26 21.44 -10.41
N SER A 618 -2.51 20.19 -10.01
CA SER A 618 -3.67 19.83 -9.18
C SER A 618 -3.63 20.50 -7.80
N ALA A 619 -2.45 20.55 -7.18
CA ALA A 619 -2.26 21.21 -5.89
C ALA A 619 -2.45 22.73 -5.99
N PHE A 620 -2.03 23.34 -7.10
CA PHE A 620 -2.31 24.75 -7.39
C PHE A 620 -3.82 25.00 -7.54
N PHE A 621 -4.51 24.22 -8.38
CA PHE A 621 -5.96 24.34 -8.56
C PHE A 621 -6.75 24.05 -7.28
N ALA A 622 -6.29 23.12 -6.44
CA ALA A 622 -6.91 22.84 -5.14
C ALA A 622 -6.72 24.00 -4.16
N ARG A 623 -5.54 24.66 -4.12
CA ARG A 623 -5.31 25.86 -3.30
C ARG A 623 -6.20 27.03 -3.76
N MET A 624 -6.41 27.18 -5.05
CA MET A 624 -7.30 28.18 -5.65
C MET A 624 -8.79 27.82 -5.57
N LYS A 625 -9.14 26.66 -4.99
CA LYS A 625 -10.52 26.12 -4.92
C LYS A 625 -11.19 25.87 -6.28
N TRP A 626 -10.42 25.68 -7.34
CA TRP A 626 -10.91 25.36 -8.69
C TRP A 626 -10.94 23.86 -9.00
N SER A 627 -10.15 23.05 -8.27
CA SER A 627 -10.11 21.60 -8.47
C SER A 627 -11.46 20.96 -8.16
N ARG A 628 -11.95 20.11 -9.07
CA ARG A 628 -13.15 19.29 -8.84
C ARG A 628 -12.84 17.93 -8.22
N PHE A 629 -11.56 17.56 -8.10
CA PHE A 629 -11.15 16.29 -7.53
C PHE A 629 -11.09 16.36 -6.00
N LYS A 630 -11.99 15.64 -5.33
CA LYS A 630 -12.00 15.47 -3.88
C LYS A 630 -12.56 14.10 -3.49
N ILE A 631 -12.05 13.52 -2.42
CA ILE A 631 -12.67 12.39 -1.73
C ILE A 631 -13.10 12.89 -0.35
N THR A 632 -14.37 12.74 -0.02
CA THR A 632 -14.94 13.15 1.26
C THR A 632 -15.21 11.93 2.14
N ALA A 633 -15.25 12.13 3.45
CA ALA A 633 -15.55 11.09 4.43
C ALA A 633 -16.72 11.50 5.32
N ASN A 634 -17.63 10.57 5.60
CA ASN A 634 -18.66 10.73 6.64
C ASN A 634 -18.15 10.29 8.02
N ASP A 635 -19.04 10.22 9.01
CA ASP A 635 -18.78 9.86 10.41
C ASP A 635 -18.68 8.37 10.70
N LYS A 636 -18.96 7.49 9.72
CA LYS A 636 -19.01 6.02 9.92
C LYS A 636 -17.64 5.34 9.95
N CYS A 637 -16.54 6.07 10.12
CA CYS A 637 -15.21 5.48 10.02
C CYS A 637 -14.84 4.69 11.29
N ILE A 638 -14.73 3.37 11.18
CA ILE A 638 -14.39 2.48 12.31
C ILE A 638 -12.87 2.25 12.50
N GLY A 639 -12.01 2.90 11.70
CA GLY A 639 -10.56 2.74 11.83
C GLY A 639 -10.02 1.34 11.48
N CYS A 640 -10.69 0.60 10.59
CA CYS A 640 -10.30 -0.77 10.20
C CYS A 640 -9.06 -0.87 9.30
N TYR A 641 -8.50 0.26 8.85
CA TYR A 641 -7.29 0.38 8.03
C TYR A 641 -7.36 -0.19 6.59
N GLU A 642 -8.47 -0.81 6.16
CA GLU A 642 -8.57 -1.42 4.81
C GLU A 642 -8.35 -0.42 3.66
N CYS A 643 -8.81 0.83 3.81
CA CYS A 643 -8.60 1.89 2.82
C CYS A 643 -7.11 2.28 2.69
N SER A 644 -6.39 2.42 3.81
CA SER A 644 -4.94 2.67 3.83
C SER A 644 -4.14 1.46 3.37
N ARG A 645 -4.59 0.25 3.71
CA ARG A 645 -3.97 -1.02 3.28
C ARG A 645 -3.97 -1.15 1.76
N ASN A 646 -5.10 -0.87 1.12
CA ASN A 646 -5.29 -1.03 -0.32
C ASN A 646 -4.88 0.20 -1.16
N CYS A 647 -4.37 1.26 -0.54
CA CYS A 647 -3.88 2.44 -1.25
C CYS A 647 -2.55 2.14 -1.97
N GLN A 648 -2.58 2.03 -3.29
CA GLN A 648 -1.39 1.72 -4.11
C GLN A 648 -0.26 2.75 -4.01
N VAL A 649 -0.58 4.01 -3.71
CA VAL A 649 0.41 5.06 -3.49
C VAL A 649 0.73 5.26 -2.01
N GLY A 650 0.35 4.34 -1.12
CA GLY A 650 0.77 4.35 0.29
C GLY A 650 0.34 5.57 1.10
N ILE A 651 -0.83 6.15 0.80
CA ILE A 651 -1.46 7.22 1.60
C ILE A 651 -2.17 6.58 2.79
N ASP A 652 -2.10 7.23 3.94
CA ASP A 652 -2.88 6.85 5.11
C ASP A 652 -4.31 7.42 5.02
N VAL A 653 -5.11 6.85 4.12
CA VAL A 653 -6.49 7.27 3.83
C VAL A 653 -7.38 7.21 5.08
N MET A 654 -7.16 6.24 5.96
CA MET A 654 -7.89 6.09 7.22
C MET A 654 -7.79 7.34 8.08
N SER A 655 -6.59 7.94 8.21
CA SER A 655 -6.41 9.15 9.01
C SER A 655 -7.24 10.33 8.49
N TYR A 656 -7.36 10.48 7.16
CA TYR A 656 -8.25 11.49 6.56
C TYR A 656 -9.72 11.18 6.88
N ALA A 657 -10.12 9.91 6.77
CA ALA A 657 -11.48 9.48 7.04
C ALA A 657 -11.89 9.70 8.50
N LEU A 658 -11.01 9.35 9.46
CA LEU A 658 -11.25 9.53 10.89
C LEU A 658 -11.45 11.00 11.29
N LYS A 659 -10.74 11.90 10.62
CA LYS A 659 -10.83 13.35 10.85
C LYS A 659 -11.92 14.03 10.03
N GLN A 660 -12.55 13.30 9.10
CA GLN A 660 -13.43 13.86 8.08
C GLN A 660 -12.75 14.97 7.27
N GLU A 661 -11.44 14.84 7.04
CA GLU A 661 -10.69 15.75 6.18
C GLU A 661 -10.88 15.36 4.72
N VAL A 662 -10.95 16.37 3.85
CA VAL A 662 -11.03 16.14 2.41
C VAL A 662 -9.69 15.60 1.92
N LEU A 663 -9.72 14.44 1.26
CA LEU A 663 -8.57 13.87 0.58
C LEU A 663 -8.54 14.36 -0.87
N ASP A 664 -7.71 15.37 -1.13
CA ASP A 664 -7.45 15.96 -2.44
C ASP A 664 -5.94 15.94 -2.76
N ASN A 665 -5.52 16.67 -3.81
CA ASN A 665 -4.10 16.81 -4.16
C ASN A 665 -3.38 18.01 -3.51
N LYS A 666 -4.04 18.75 -2.60
CA LYS A 666 -3.39 19.82 -1.83
C LYS A 666 -2.46 19.24 -0.76
N THR A 667 -2.91 18.19 -0.10
CA THR A 667 -2.22 17.57 1.05
C THR A 667 -1.73 16.14 0.77
N SER A 668 -2.13 15.55 -0.37
CA SER A 668 -1.79 14.17 -0.69
C SER A 668 -1.35 13.94 -2.14
N SER A 669 -0.64 12.84 -2.34
CA SER A 669 -0.23 12.34 -3.66
C SER A 669 -1.28 11.46 -4.34
N CYS A 670 -2.57 11.56 -3.98
CA CYS A 670 -3.64 10.70 -4.47
C CYS A 670 -3.73 10.67 -6.01
N ILE A 671 -3.84 9.49 -6.60
CA ILE A 671 -4.00 9.26 -8.05
C ILE A 671 -5.45 8.99 -8.47
N GLY A 672 -6.39 9.03 -7.53
CA GLY A 672 -7.82 8.88 -7.82
C GLY A 672 -8.23 7.49 -8.34
N CYS A 673 -7.53 6.41 -7.99
CA CYS A 673 -7.87 5.05 -8.41
C CYS A 673 -9.17 4.50 -7.76
N GLY A 674 -9.63 5.10 -6.67
CA GLY A 674 -10.92 4.82 -6.05
C GLY A 674 -11.03 3.52 -5.25
N ILE A 675 -9.98 2.69 -5.20
CA ILE A 675 -10.09 1.40 -4.50
C ILE A 675 -10.28 1.56 -3.00
N CYS A 676 -9.76 2.63 -2.38
CA CYS A 676 -10.04 2.95 -0.99
C CYS A 676 -11.53 3.14 -0.70
N VAL A 677 -12.30 3.66 -1.67
CA VAL A 677 -13.76 3.77 -1.62
C VAL A 677 -14.38 2.37 -1.76
N THR A 678 -13.98 1.62 -2.80
CA THR A 678 -14.49 0.27 -3.10
C THR A 678 -14.26 -0.77 -1.99
N VAL A 679 -13.20 -0.62 -1.18
CA VAL A 679 -12.92 -1.55 -0.05
C VAL A 679 -13.49 -1.09 1.28
N CYS A 680 -14.04 0.13 1.36
CA CYS A 680 -14.55 0.64 2.62
C CYS A 680 -15.78 -0.17 3.03
N PRO A 681 -15.74 -0.92 4.14
CA PRO A 681 -16.89 -1.73 4.56
C PRO A 681 -18.07 -0.87 5.03
N MET A 682 -17.80 0.39 5.40
CA MET A 682 -18.77 1.32 5.98
C MET A 682 -19.29 2.37 5.00
N ASP A 683 -18.88 2.29 3.72
CA ASP A 683 -19.15 3.33 2.71
C ASP A 683 -18.83 4.75 3.21
N THR A 684 -17.75 4.87 3.99
CA THR A 684 -17.34 6.14 4.60
C THR A 684 -16.87 7.14 3.55
N LEU A 685 -16.16 6.65 2.53
CA LEU A 685 -15.44 7.47 1.56
C LEU A 685 -16.24 7.61 0.26
N THR A 686 -16.33 8.82 -0.29
CA THR A 686 -17.00 9.05 -1.59
C THR A 686 -16.27 10.09 -2.44
N PHE A 687 -16.43 10.04 -3.76
CA PHE A 687 -15.85 11.03 -4.69
C PHE A 687 -16.68 12.33 -4.84
N GLN A 688 -17.86 12.41 -4.22
CA GLN A 688 -18.74 13.57 -4.27
C GLN A 688 -18.92 14.18 -2.88
N GLU A 689 -19.41 15.41 -2.82
CA GLU A 689 -19.83 16.01 -1.56
C GLU A 689 -21.15 15.35 -1.11
N GLN A 690 -21.19 14.84 0.12
CA GLN A 690 -22.47 14.53 0.73
C GLN A 690 -23.19 15.87 0.95
N LYS A 691 -24.22 16.16 0.15
CA LYS A 691 -25.15 17.24 0.46
C LYS A 691 -25.76 16.92 1.82
N GLY A 692 -25.65 17.84 2.77
CA GLY A 692 -26.26 17.71 4.09
C GLY A 692 -27.76 17.49 3.97
N ASN A 693 -28.17 16.24 4.16
CA ASN A 693 -29.40 15.75 4.80
C ASN A 693 -29.49 14.27 4.46
N GLY A 694 -29.59 13.43 5.50
CA GLY A 694 -29.50 11.98 5.40
C GLY A 694 -30.56 11.39 4.49
N HIS A 695 -30.23 11.20 3.21
CA HIS A 695 -30.71 10.13 2.35
C HIS A 695 -29.67 9.93 1.24
N ILE A 696 -29.02 8.77 1.26
CA ILE A 696 -28.15 8.31 0.18
C ILE A 696 -29.08 7.93 -0.98
N VAL A 697 -29.04 8.68 -2.08
CA VAL A 697 -29.48 8.16 -3.39
C VAL A 697 -28.21 7.80 -4.16
N PRO A 698 -27.92 6.50 -4.38
CA PRO A 698 -26.85 6.12 -5.29
C PRO A 698 -27.20 6.61 -6.69
N VAL A 699 -26.21 7.14 -7.42
CA VAL A 699 -26.35 7.56 -8.81
C VAL A 699 -26.65 6.33 -9.69
N HIS A 700 -27.93 6.00 -9.81
CA HIS A 700 -28.45 5.37 -11.01
C HIS A 700 -28.74 6.50 -12.00
N LEU A 701 -28.13 6.41 -13.17
CA LEU A 701 -28.48 7.23 -14.32
C LEU A 701 -29.97 7.00 -14.60
N THR A 702 -30.82 7.96 -14.22
CA THR A 702 -32.20 8.02 -14.68
C THR A 702 -32.21 8.58 -16.10
N THR A 703 -32.88 7.88 -17.02
CA THR A 703 -33.34 8.49 -18.26
C THR A 703 -34.40 9.54 -17.93
N ALA A 704 -34.62 10.49 -18.85
CA ALA A 704 -35.51 11.65 -18.67
C ALA A 704 -36.95 11.31 -18.24
N ASP A 705 -37.36 10.04 -18.33
CA ASP A 705 -38.73 9.59 -18.11
C ASP A 705 -38.94 8.75 -16.83
N GLY A 706 -37.96 8.70 -15.93
CA GLY A 706 -38.19 8.28 -14.53
C GLY A 706 -38.63 6.82 -14.29
N LYS A 707 -38.36 5.88 -15.20
CA LYS A 707 -38.61 4.44 -14.97
C LYS A 707 -37.33 3.67 -14.67
N VAL A 708 -37.35 2.92 -13.57
CA VAL A 708 -36.30 1.97 -13.17
C VAL A 708 -36.38 0.74 -14.09
N LEU A 709 -35.32 0.48 -14.87
CA LEU A 709 -35.14 -0.80 -15.55
C LEU A 709 -34.49 -1.78 -14.57
N ALA A 710 -35.10 -2.97 -14.47
CA ALA A 710 -34.71 -4.08 -13.59
C ALA A 710 -33.27 -4.58 -13.79
#